data_AF-A0A8H7QG97-F1
#
_entry.id   AF-A0A8H7QG97-F1
#
_cell.length_a   1.000
_cell.length_b   1.000
_cell.length_c   1.000
_cell.angle_alpha   90.00
_cell.angle_beta   90.00
_cell.angle_gamma   90.00
#
_symmetry.space_group_name_H-M   'P 1'
#
loop_
_entity.id
_entity.type
_entity.pdbx_description
1 polymer ?
#
loop_
_entity_poly.entity_id
_entity_poly.type
_entity_poly.pdbx_seq_one_letter_code
_entity_poly.pdbx_strand_id
1 'polypeptide(L)'
;MLRSTITTTTVAKHALKQYNRTILVRQYANAAVAVASTEKKARRLVFDNRSPSFQDFLSKQQPVKAIDQNLTKPDNIPYLQMDSKTLGQGKKFYIEVYGCQMNVNDTEILNAIMTNTGYERTDNLDDANVVFLVTCAIRDNAEVRIWERLKYLRHYKTKINTSSPPIVGVLGCMAERLKTKLLEQDRLVDIVCGPDGYRSIPHLISLAEEDEYTEGVANVMLSADETYADVMPMRLDTSNAAGWVSIMRGCNNMCSFCIVPFTRGNERSRPIDSILDEVRFLNDQGVKEVTVLGQNVNSYRDESESKYFMSGNDVGSNLSNSGFKTIYKRKDGGRRFTELLDQISLINPEMRIRFTSPHPKDFPTDLLHLIASRPNLCNSIHLPIQSGSNTVLERMRRGYTREAYLSLVEEMRKIIPDVWISSDFITGFCGETEAEHRDTVSLMEQMKYDTAFMFAYSMREKTHAHRRYKDDVTDGDKARRLQEIVTTFHTQASKKNQGLIGSRQLVLIDSDRPKTKNGIETKVSGKTDGGHKVFVQQQEPNDLKKGDYVEVNINHATSASLTGHYIQRSGIQQFARLQQKSRGYSTWQSNRANIGSQYRQLLKAGDAAADGVNKKHIRSLIRQGFENKKYLTDPEIDVKAENTLTLLNNASIRKGIEHDIVHNLCQLKYFKDKDDVRPPLFNRKASSEVQKLHNGSRKELELAIDMLNKDLKLCLM
;
A
#
# COMPACT_ATOMS: atom_id res chain seq x y z
N MET A 1 -84.28 29.27 -67.53
CA MET A 1 -84.13 28.60 -66.23
C MET A 1 -82.80 27.86 -66.16
N LEU A 2 -81.70 28.59 -65.96
CA LEU A 2 -80.33 28.06 -65.82
C LEU A 2 -79.70 28.72 -64.59
N ARG A 3 -80.15 28.27 -63.41
CA ARG A 3 -79.56 28.54 -62.09
C ARG A 3 -79.86 27.35 -61.20
N SER A 4 -78.96 26.36 -61.14
CA SER A 4 -78.81 25.41 -59.99
C SER A 4 -77.92 24.19 -60.26
N THR A 5 -76.95 24.25 -61.19
CA THR A 5 -75.97 23.15 -61.36
C THR A 5 -74.54 23.67 -61.51
N ILE A 6 -74.20 24.71 -60.74
CA ILE A 6 -72.83 25.24 -60.57
C ILE A 6 -72.25 24.83 -59.20
N THR A 7 -72.98 24.04 -58.41
CA THR A 7 -72.62 23.69 -57.03
C THR A 7 -71.93 22.34 -56.85
N THR A 8 -71.72 21.56 -57.91
CA THR A 8 -71.07 20.24 -57.84
C THR A 8 -69.61 20.24 -58.33
N THR A 9 -69.18 21.22 -59.12
CA THR A 9 -67.81 21.25 -59.67
C THR A 9 -66.80 21.97 -58.76
N THR A 10 -67.28 22.84 -57.85
CA THR A 10 -66.43 23.63 -56.95
C THR A 10 -66.00 22.84 -55.71
N VAL A 11 -66.84 21.92 -55.23
CA VAL A 11 -66.55 21.05 -54.07
C VAL A 11 -65.50 19.99 -54.42
N ALA A 12 -65.52 19.45 -55.64
CA ALA A 12 -64.53 18.49 -56.11
C ALA A 12 -63.12 19.12 -56.29
N LYS A 13 -63.04 20.38 -56.76
CA LYS A 13 -61.77 21.10 -56.89
C LYS A 13 -61.18 21.50 -55.53
N HIS A 14 -62.01 21.80 -54.53
CA HIS A 14 -61.50 22.07 -53.18
C HIS A 14 -61.00 20.79 -52.48
N ALA A 15 -61.71 19.66 -52.63
CA ALA A 15 -61.29 18.38 -52.09
C ALA A 15 -59.97 17.88 -52.71
N LEU A 16 -59.77 18.02 -54.02
CA LEU A 16 -58.50 17.67 -54.68
C LEU A 16 -57.34 18.60 -54.29
N LYS A 17 -57.60 19.90 -54.09
CA LYS A 17 -56.57 20.86 -53.64
C LYS A 17 -56.17 20.62 -52.18
N GLN A 18 -57.10 20.16 -51.34
CA GLN A 18 -56.84 19.80 -49.95
C GLN A 18 -56.13 18.44 -49.84
N TYR A 19 -56.51 17.44 -50.66
CA TYR A 19 -55.84 16.13 -50.71
C TYR A 19 -54.40 16.23 -51.25
N ASN A 20 -54.16 17.02 -52.29
CA ASN A 20 -52.81 17.25 -52.84
C ASN A 20 -51.93 18.10 -51.91
N ARG A 21 -52.49 19.00 -51.08
CA ARG A 21 -51.72 19.69 -50.02
C ARG A 21 -51.29 18.73 -48.91
N THR A 22 -52.14 17.77 -48.54
CA THR A 22 -51.83 16.77 -47.50
C THR A 22 -50.77 15.76 -47.96
N ILE A 23 -50.73 15.43 -49.25
CA ILE A 23 -49.70 14.53 -49.81
C ILE A 23 -48.35 15.25 -49.98
N LEU A 24 -48.32 16.51 -50.43
CA LEU A 24 -47.08 17.28 -50.49
C LEU A 24 -46.53 17.58 -49.10
N VAL A 25 -47.37 17.93 -48.13
CA VAL A 25 -46.93 18.14 -46.73
C VAL A 25 -46.45 16.82 -46.10
N ARG A 26 -47.00 15.65 -46.48
CA ARG A 26 -46.48 14.35 -46.03
C ARG A 26 -45.19 13.90 -46.72
N GLN A 27 -44.96 14.26 -47.98
CA GLN A 27 -43.69 13.94 -48.65
C GLN A 27 -42.54 14.84 -48.16
N TYR A 28 -42.81 16.12 -47.85
CA TYR A 28 -41.82 16.97 -47.18
C TYR A 28 -41.68 16.68 -45.68
N ALA A 29 -42.72 16.21 -44.99
CA ALA A 29 -42.60 15.74 -43.61
C ALA A 29 -41.84 14.40 -43.52
N ASN A 30 -42.02 13.47 -44.46
CA ASN A 30 -41.28 12.21 -44.45
C ASN A 30 -39.83 12.37 -44.96
N ALA A 31 -39.56 13.34 -45.85
CA ALA A 31 -38.20 13.75 -46.18
C ALA A 31 -37.55 14.58 -45.05
N ALA A 32 -38.30 15.38 -44.29
CA ALA A 32 -37.81 16.06 -43.08
C ALA A 32 -37.73 15.16 -41.84
N VAL A 33 -38.34 13.96 -41.87
CA VAL A 33 -38.17 12.89 -40.86
C VAL A 33 -37.05 11.92 -41.27
N ALA A 34 -36.75 11.78 -42.57
CA ALA A 34 -35.57 11.07 -43.07
C ALA A 34 -34.30 11.95 -43.17
N VAL A 35 -34.47 13.27 -43.14
CA VAL A 35 -33.44 14.30 -42.94
C VAL A 35 -33.76 15.08 -41.64
N ALA A 36 -34.43 14.41 -40.69
CA ALA A 36 -34.21 14.74 -39.29
C ALA A 36 -32.78 14.29 -39.05
N SER A 37 -31.90 15.29 -38.99
CA SER A 37 -30.56 15.20 -38.47
C SER A 37 -30.32 13.88 -37.75
N THR A 38 -29.36 13.11 -38.23
CA THR A 38 -28.47 12.40 -37.32
C THR A 38 -27.85 13.46 -36.40
N GLU A 39 -28.63 14.00 -35.47
CA GLU A 39 -28.10 14.44 -34.20
C GLU A 39 -27.42 13.19 -33.69
N LYS A 40 -26.10 13.13 -33.89
CA LYS A 40 -25.24 12.21 -33.15
C LYS A 40 -25.61 12.48 -31.70
N LYS A 41 -26.47 11.64 -31.12
CA LYS A 41 -26.74 11.65 -29.69
C LYS A 41 -25.37 11.57 -29.06
N ALA A 42 -24.95 12.63 -28.37
CA ALA A 42 -23.71 12.63 -27.63
C ALA A 42 -23.66 11.35 -26.79
N ARG A 43 -22.64 10.52 -27.02
CA ARG A 43 -22.55 9.22 -26.36
C ARG A 43 -21.64 9.36 -25.15
N ARG A 44 -22.01 8.67 -24.08
CA ARG A 44 -21.20 8.54 -22.87
C ARG A 44 -20.56 7.17 -22.84
N LEU A 45 -19.26 7.10 -22.59
CA LEU A 45 -18.53 5.83 -22.49
C LEU A 45 -18.01 5.65 -21.07
N VAL A 46 -18.49 4.61 -20.39
CA VAL A 46 -18.12 4.31 -19.00
C VAL A 46 -17.66 2.86 -18.91
N PHE A 47 -16.38 2.65 -18.60
CA PHE A 47 -15.83 1.35 -18.23
C PHE A 47 -15.97 1.17 -16.71
N ASP A 48 -16.80 0.22 -16.28
CA ASP A 48 -17.00 -0.10 -14.86
C ASP A 48 -17.20 -1.60 -14.60
N ASN A 49 -17.16 -1.99 -13.33
CA ASN A 49 -17.32 -3.37 -12.88
C ASN A 49 -18.80 -3.81 -12.79
N ARG A 50 -19.77 -3.13 -13.41
CA ARG A 50 -21.16 -3.60 -13.36
C ARG A 50 -21.31 -4.85 -14.23
N SER A 51 -21.71 -5.96 -13.61
CA SER A 51 -22.14 -7.14 -14.34
C SER A 51 -23.36 -6.78 -15.20
N PRO A 52 -23.44 -7.22 -16.47
CA PRO A 52 -24.62 -6.99 -17.30
C PRO A 52 -25.86 -7.51 -16.59
N SER A 53 -26.93 -6.71 -16.56
CA SER A 53 -28.21 -7.17 -16.03
C SER A 53 -28.84 -8.19 -16.99
N PHE A 54 -29.77 -9.00 -16.49
CA PHE A 54 -30.53 -9.92 -17.34
C PHE A 54 -31.31 -9.18 -18.45
N GLN A 55 -31.72 -7.94 -18.21
CA GLN A 55 -32.36 -7.08 -19.22
C GLN A 55 -31.37 -6.61 -20.31
N ASP A 56 -30.09 -6.42 -19.98
CA ASP A 56 -29.03 -6.12 -20.96
C ASP A 56 -28.77 -7.31 -21.89
N PHE A 57 -29.02 -8.54 -21.41
CA PHE A 57 -28.97 -9.76 -22.23
C PHE A 57 -30.19 -9.90 -23.14
N LEU A 58 -31.38 -9.56 -22.65
CA LEU A 58 -32.62 -9.63 -23.44
C LEU A 58 -32.67 -8.60 -24.58
N SER A 59 -32.08 -7.42 -24.39
CA SER A 59 -32.08 -6.35 -25.39
C SER A 59 -31.14 -6.59 -26.59
N LYS A 60 -30.25 -7.59 -26.52
CA LYS A 60 -29.27 -7.91 -27.57
C LYS A 60 -29.53 -9.23 -28.32
N GLN A 61 -30.78 -9.66 -28.44
CA GLN A 61 -31.13 -10.68 -29.44
C GLN A 61 -31.25 -10.05 -30.83
N GLN A 62 -30.12 -9.65 -31.42
CA GLN A 62 -30.04 -9.59 -32.88
C GLN A 62 -29.82 -11.01 -33.42
N PRO A 63 -30.46 -11.39 -34.54
CA PRO A 63 -30.25 -12.70 -35.14
C PRO A 63 -28.77 -12.85 -35.49
N VAL A 64 -28.17 -13.94 -35.01
CA VAL A 64 -26.79 -14.32 -35.31
C VAL A 64 -26.66 -14.43 -36.83
N LYS A 65 -26.07 -13.43 -37.48
CA LYS A 65 -25.61 -13.57 -38.86
C LYS A 65 -24.51 -14.63 -38.87
N ALA A 66 -24.61 -15.57 -39.80
CA ALA A 66 -23.60 -16.59 -40.00
C ALA A 66 -22.22 -15.94 -40.13
N ILE A 67 -21.25 -16.43 -39.37
CA ILE A 67 -19.87 -15.97 -39.40
C ILE A 67 -19.31 -16.36 -40.76
N ASP A 68 -19.05 -15.37 -41.61
CA ASP A 68 -18.41 -15.59 -42.91
C ASP A 68 -16.94 -15.96 -42.69
N GLN A 69 -16.62 -17.24 -42.90
CA GLN A 69 -15.31 -17.81 -42.62
C GLN A 69 -14.19 -17.26 -43.52
N ASN A 70 -14.54 -16.53 -44.60
CA ASN A 70 -13.60 -15.90 -45.52
C ASN A 70 -13.07 -14.54 -45.02
N LEU A 71 -13.55 -14.03 -43.88
CA LEU A 71 -13.02 -12.84 -43.19
C LEU A 71 -11.89 -13.19 -42.20
N THR A 72 -11.20 -14.32 -42.38
CA THR A 72 -9.98 -14.70 -41.64
C THR A 72 -8.73 -13.99 -42.17
N LYS A 73 -8.83 -12.70 -42.43
CA LYS A 73 -7.66 -11.82 -42.27
C LYS A 73 -7.87 -11.13 -40.93
N PRO A 74 -6.91 -11.19 -39.99
CA PRO A 74 -7.00 -10.34 -38.81
C PRO A 74 -7.20 -8.92 -39.32
N ASP A 75 -8.28 -8.26 -38.90
CA ASP A 75 -8.50 -6.86 -39.20
C ASP A 75 -7.20 -6.13 -38.88
N ASN A 76 -6.71 -5.32 -39.81
CA ASN A 76 -5.62 -4.41 -39.50
C ASN A 76 -6.22 -3.33 -38.59
N ILE A 77 -6.27 -3.62 -37.29
CA ILE A 77 -6.91 -2.80 -36.26
C ILE A 77 -6.13 -1.48 -36.18
N PRO A 78 -6.67 -0.35 -36.68
CA PRO A 78 -5.89 0.87 -36.91
C PRO A 78 -5.33 1.49 -35.61
N TYR A 79 -5.97 1.25 -34.47
CA TYR A 79 -5.57 1.81 -33.18
C TYR A 79 -4.45 1.03 -32.46
N LEU A 80 -4.16 -0.20 -32.88
CA LEU A 80 -3.02 -0.98 -32.34
C LEU A 80 -1.68 -0.60 -33.01
N GLN A 81 -1.73 0.22 -34.07
CA GLN A 81 -0.55 0.72 -34.81
C GLN A 81 -0.21 2.19 -34.54
N MET A 82 -0.82 2.84 -33.54
CA MET A 82 -0.33 4.16 -33.13
C MET A 82 0.98 3.96 -32.35
N ASP A 83 2.06 4.59 -32.81
CA ASP A 83 3.25 4.81 -31.99
C ASP A 83 2.81 5.60 -30.76
N SER A 84 2.46 4.89 -29.68
CA SER A 84 1.95 5.47 -28.44
C SER A 84 2.86 6.54 -27.83
N LYS A 85 4.12 6.60 -28.26
CA LYS A 85 5.13 7.58 -27.86
C LYS A 85 4.92 8.99 -28.43
N THR A 86 4.12 9.17 -29.47
CA THR A 86 3.93 10.49 -30.13
C THR A 86 2.53 11.08 -29.94
N LEU A 87 1.64 10.40 -29.21
CA LEU A 87 0.26 10.87 -28.96
C LEU A 87 0.20 12.28 -28.36
N GLY A 88 1.16 12.60 -27.49
CA GLY A 88 1.22 13.87 -26.76
C GLY A 88 2.14 14.93 -27.35
N GLN A 89 2.77 14.71 -28.51
CA GLN A 89 3.85 15.56 -28.98
C GLN A 89 3.38 17.02 -29.15
N GLY A 90 4.05 17.95 -28.45
CA GLY A 90 3.69 19.37 -28.44
C GLY A 90 2.48 19.74 -27.58
N LYS A 91 1.87 18.79 -26.87
CA LYS A 91 0.79 19.02 -25.91
C LYS A 91 1.32 19.01 -24.48
N LYS A 92 0.81 19.93 -23.66
CA LYS A 92 1.19 20.07 -22.25
C LYS A 92 0.08 19.62 -21.31
N PHE A 93 0.45 19.08 -20.15
CA PHE A 93 -0.48 18.73 -19.09
C PHE A 93 -0.11 19.39 -17.76
N TYR A 94 -1.15 19.74 -17.00
CA TYR A 94 -1.06 20.34 -15.67
C TYR A 94 -1.73 19.43 -14.65
N ILE A 95 -1.15 19.32 -13.44
CA ILE A 95 -1.69 18.46 -12.39
C ILE A 95 -1.87 19.22 -11.08
N GLU A 96 -3.05 19.11 -10.49
CA GLU A 96 -3.35 19.56 -9.13
C GLU A 96 -3.68 18.37 -8.23
N VAL A 97 -3.04 18.31 -7.06
CA VAL A 97 -3.21 17.21 -6.11
C VAL A 97 -4.03 17.65 -4.92
N TYR A 98 -5.18 17.01 -4.72
CA TYR A 98 -6.10 17.24 -3.60
C TYR A 98 -6.31 15.95 -2.82
N GLY A 99 -5.40 15.65 -1.88
CA GLY A 99 -5.53 14.40 -1.16
C GLY A 99 -4.43 14.04 -0.18
N CYS A 100 -4.13 12.74 -0.14
CA CYS A 100 -3.16 12.14 0.76
C CYS A 100 -1.85 11.80 0.03
N GLN A 101 -0.87 11.23 0.75
CA GLN A 101 0.43 10.85 0.18
C GLN A 101 0.30 9.82 -0.94
N MET A 102 -0.73 8.96 -0.92
CA MET A 102 -1.02 8.07 -2.04
C MET A 102 -1.39 8.82 -3.31
N ASN A 103 -2.10 9.95 -3.21
CA ASN A 103 -2.42 10.77 -4.38
C ASN A 103 -1.19 11.48 -4.94
N VAL A 104 -0.22 11.85 -4.08
CA VAL A 104 1.08 12.39 -4.52
C VAL A 104 1.84 11.31 -5.31
N ASN A 105 1.94 10.09 -4.77
CA ASN A 105 2.56 8.96 -5.47
C ASN A 105 1.83 8.60 -6.78
N ASP A 106 0.48 8.59 -6.76
CA ASP A 106 -0.35 8.38 -7.96
C ASP A 106 -0.04 9.45 -9.03
N THR A 107 0.32 10.66 -8.63
CA THR A 107 0.71 11.75 -9.53
C THR A 107 2.07 11.51 -10.17
N GLU A 108 3.04 10.95 -9.44
CA GLU A 108 4.36 10.60 -9.99
C GLU A 108 4.27 9.45 -11.02
N ILE A 109 3.35 8.50 -10.79
CA ILE A 109 3.01 7.44 -11.76
C ILE A 109 2.35 8.05 -13.00
N LEU A 110 1.36 8.94 -12.80
CA LEU A 110 0.70 9.65 -13.90
C LEU A 110 1.69 10.44 -14.74
N ASN A 111 2.60 11.16 -14.09
CA ASN A 111 3.66 11.93 -14.74
C ASN A 111 4.53 11.02 -15.64
N ALA A 112 4.97 9.87 -15.13
CA ALA A 112 5.74 8.89 -15.90
C ALA A 112 4.97 8.35 -17.12
N ILE A 113 3.68 8.02 -16.96
CA ILE A 113 2.83 7.53 -18.06
C ILE A 113 2.68 8.59 -19.16
N MET A 114 2.37 9.83 -18.77
CA MET A 114 2.15 10.94 -19.72
C MET A 114 3.43 11.36 -20.44
N THR A 115 4.56 11.40 -19.74
CA THR A 115 5.86 11.71 -20.37
C THR A 115 6.28 10.61 -21.35
N ASN A 116 6.05 9.34 -21.03
CA ASN A 116 6.35 8.23 -21.94
C ASN A 116 5.49 8.23 -23.21
N THR A 117 4.32 8.88 -23.20
CA THR A 117 3.45 9.05 -24.37
C THR A 117 3.67 10.37 -25.13
N GLY A 118 4.69 11.14 -24.75
CA GLY A 118 5.15 12.33 -25.45
C GLY A 118 4.54 13.65 -24.97
N TYR A 119 3.74 13.65 -23.90
CA TYR A 119 3.22 14.88 -23.30
C TYR A 119 4.25 15.57 -22.39
N GLU A 120 4.22 16.89 -22.35
CA GLU A 120 5.10 17.70 -21.50
C GLU A 120 4.38 18.25 -20.27
N ARG A 121 5.00 18.17 -19.10
CA ARG A 121 4.43 18.74 -17.87
C ARG A 121 4.61 20.26 -17.87
N THR A 122 3.58 21.00 -17.45
CA THR A 122 3.65 22.44 -17.17
C THR A 122 3.26 22.74 -15.73
N ASP A 123 3.82 23.81 -15.15
CA ASP A 123 3.38 24.41 -13.88
C ASP A 123 2.45 25.60 -14.09
N ASN A 124 2.30 26.06 -15.32
CA ASN A 124 1.39 27.12 -15.72
C ASN A 124 0.08 26.53 -16.25
N LEU A 125 -1.05 26.94 -15.67
CA LEU A 125 -2.38 26.52 -16.11
C LEU A 125 -2.71 27.03 -17.51
N ASP A 126 -2.18 28.20 -17.89
CA ASP A 126 -2.58 28.87 -19.13
C ASP A 126 -2.06 28.15 -20.38
N ASP A 127 -0.94 27.45 -20.27
CA ASP A 127 -0.30 26.73 -21.37
C ASP A 127 -0.72 25.25 -21.44
N ALA A 128 -1.63 24.80 -20.57
CA ALA A 128 -2.01 23.40 -20.46
C ALA A 128 -3.09 23.02 -21.48
N ASN A 129 -2.87 21.93 -22.21
CA ASN A 129 -3.90 21.32 -23.06
C ASN A 129 -4.78 20.34 -22.26
N VAL A 130 -4.22 19.74 -21.21
CA VAL A 130 -4.91 18.80 -20.33
C VAL A 130 -4.69 19.18 -18.88
N VAL A 131 -5.75 19.22 -18.09
CA VAL A 131 -5.73 19.56 -16.66
C VAL A 131 -6.24 18.37 -15.86
N PHE A 132 -5.40 17.81 -15.00
CA PHE A 132 -5.77 16.71 -14.11
C PHE A 132 -5.93 17.17 -12.66
N LEU A 133 -7.09 16.87 -12.08
CA LEU A 133 -7.34 16.98 -10.65
C LEU A 133 -7.22 15.59 -10.03
N VAL A 134 -6.14 15.32 -9.30
CA VAL A 134 -5.95 14.04 -8.59
C VAL A 134 -6.54 14.15 -7.20
N THR A 135 -7.58 13.39 -6.93
CA THR A 135 -8.49 13.62 -5.80
C THR A 135 -8.59 12.45 -4.83
N CYS A 136 -8.91 12.78 -3.58
CA CYS A 136 -9.18 11.81 -2.51
C CYS A 136 -10.69 11.70 -2.24
N ALA A 137 -11.19 10.49 -1.97
CA ALA A 137 -12.58 10.25 -1.54
C ALA A 137 -12.77 10.31 -0.01
N ILE A 138 -11.69 10.49 0.77
CA ILE A 138 -11.71 10.25 2.21
C ILE A 138 -11.90 11.55 3.01
N ARG A 139 -11.65 12.73 2.45
CA ARG A 139 -11.76 14.00 3.20
C ARG A 139 -12.93 14.81 2.65
N ASP A 140 -13.93 15.10 3.48
CA ASP A 140 -15.16 15.77 3.03
C ASP A 140 -14.89 17.18 2.50
N ASN A 141 -13.98 17.93 3.15
CA ASN A 141 -13.55 19.23 2.66
C ASN A 141 -12.84 19.19 1.31
N ALA A 142 -12.34 18.02 0.88
CA ALA A 142 -11.72 17.90 -0.45
C ALA A 142 -12.78 17.92 -1.55
N GLU A 143 -13.94 17.29 -1.33
CA GLU A 143 -15.01 17.24 -2.34
C GLU A 143 -15.54 18.63 -2.69
N VAL A 144 -15.87 19.44 -1.68
CA VAL A 144 -16.38 20.82 -1.89
C VAL A 144 -15.40 21.66 -2.70
N ARG A 145 -14.11 21.61 -2.36
CA ARG A 145 -13.04 22.34 -3.06
C ARG A 145 -12.92 21.92 -4.52
N ILE A 146 -13.10 20.63 -4.83
CA ILE A 146 -13.05 20.14 -6.20
C ILE A 146 -14.23 20.66 -7.01
N TRP A 147 -15.45 20.68 -6.46
CA TRP A 147 -16.60 21.24 -7.15
C TRP A 147 -16.42 22.74 -7.46
N GLU A 148 -15.89 23.51 -6.52
CA GLU A 148 -15.55 24.93 -6.74
C GLU A 148 -14.46 25.09 -7.80
N ARG A 149 -13.41 24.27 -7.75
CA ARG A 149 -12.31 24.30 -8.72
C ARG A 149 -12.79 23.95 -10.13
N LEU A 150 -13.64 22.94 -10.27
CA LEU A 150 -14.24 22.56 -11.54
C LEU A 150 -15.10 23.68 -12.14
N LYS A 151 -15.89 24.37 -11.31
CA LYS A 151 -16.64 25.56 -11.76
C LYS A 151 -15.70 26.66 -12.24
N TYR A 152 -14.62 26.92 -11.51
CA TYR A 152 -13.60 27.89 -11.93
C TYR A 152 -12.98 27.50 -13.29
N LEU A 153 -12.56 26.25 -13.46
CA LEU A 153 -11.97 25.76 -14.71
C LEU A 153 -12.96 25.85 -15.89
N ARG A 154 -14.25 25.64 -15.66
CA ARG A 154 -15.27 25.83 -16.69
C ARG A 154 -15.44 27.30 -17.10
N HIS A 155 -15.40 28.24 -16.15
CA HIS A 155 -15.43 29.67 -16.47
C HIS A 155 -14.15 30.12 -17.18
N TYR A 156 -13.02 29.50 -16.83
CA TYR A 156 -11.75 29.70 -17.52
C TYR A 156 -11.84 29.20 -18.99
N LYS A 157 -12.43 28.01 -19.19
CA LYS A 157 -12.75 27.39 -20.50
C LYS A 157 -13.53 28.34 -21.41
N THR A 158 -14.46 29.12 -20.87
CA THR A 158 -15.36 29.99 -21.65
C THR A 158 -14.83 31.41 -21.90
N LYS A 159 -13.82 31.89 -21.16
CA LYS A 159 -13.36 33.29 -21.25
C LYS A 159 -12.04 33.51 -21.99
N ILE A 160 -11.08 32.57 -21.92
CA ILE A 160 -9.69 32.84 -22.32
C ILE A 160 -9.28 32.08 -23.59
N ASN A 161 -9.74 30.84 -23.78
CA ASN A 161 -9.35 30.02 -24.93
C ASN A 161 -10.57 29.40 -25.63
N THR A 162 -11.35 30.25 -26.29
CA THR A 162 -12.61 29.86 -26.96
C THR A 162 -12.39 28.91 -28.13
N SER A 163 -11.21 28.93 -28.74
CA SER A 163 -10.85 28.15 -29.94
C SER A 163 -10.39 26.72 -29.65
N SER A 164 -9.71 26.47 -28.51
CA SER A 164 -9.35 25.11 -28.09
C SER A 164 -9.25 25.03 -26.56
N PRO A 165 -10.37 24.73 -25.88
CA PRO A 165 -10.36 24.69 -24.44
C PRO A 165 -9.64 23.43 -23.90
N PRO A 166 -8.99 23.51 -22.72
CA PRO A 166 -8.31 22.37 -22.14
C PRO A 166 -9.28 21.26 -21.73
N ILE A 167 -8.82 20.01 -21.85
CA ILE A 167 -9.52 18.81 -21.38
C ILE A 167 -9.35 18.72 -19.86
N VAL A 168 -10.45 18.60 -19.12
CA VAL A 168 -10.43 18.51 -17.65
C VAL A 168 -10.70 17.08 -17.21
N GLY A 169 -9.73 16.48 -16.52
CA GLY A 169 -9.81 15.13 -15.97
C GLY A 169 -9.86 15.12 -14.44
N VAL A 170 -10.81 14.38 -13.86
CA VAL A 170 -10.85 14.09 -12.41
C VAL A 170 -10.39 12.65 -12.18
N LEU A 171 -9.31 12.51 -11.42
CA LEU A 171 -8.62 11.24 -11.19
C LEU A 171 -8.67 10.82 -9.72
N GLY A 172 -8.51 9.53 -9.44
CA GLY A 172 -8.29 9.00 -8.09
C GLY A 172 -9.55 8.47 -7.41
N CYS A 173 -9.55 8.38 -6.08
CA CYS A 173 -10.61 7.68 -5.36
C CYS A 173 -11.99 8.37 -5.46
N MET A 174 -12.02 9.71 -5.53
CA MET A 174 -13.29 10.45 -5.67
C MET A 174 -13.95 10.16 -7.02
N ALA A 175 -13.12 9.97 -8.06
CA ALA A 175 -13.58 9.61 -9.41
C ALA A 175 -14.36 8.28 -9.41
N GLU A 176 -13.92 7.26 -8.67
CA GLU A 176 -14.70 6.02 -8.50
C GLU A 176 -16.03 6.30 -7.80
N ARG A 177 -16.00 7.06 -6.70
CA ARG A 177 -17.17 7.22 -5.82
C ARG A 177 -18.27 8.02 -6.50
N LEU A 178 -17.90 9.15 -7.11
CA LEU A 178 -18.84 10.17 -7.59
C LEU A 178 -18.98 10.16 -9.11
N LYS A 179 -18.59 9.09 -9.80
CA LYS A 179 -18.59 9.00 -11.27
C LYS A 179 -19.88 9.47 -11.93
N THR A 180 -21.05 9.10 -11.38
CA THR A 180 -22.35 9.48 -11.96
C THR A 180 -22.57 10.98 -11.84
N LYS A 181 -22.39 11.52 -10.63
CA LYS A 181 -22.50 12.96 -10.36
C LYS A 181 -21.50 13.80 -11.18
N LEU A 182 -20.24 13.38 -11.26
CA LEU A 182 -19.18 14.12 -11.96
C LEU A 182 -19.44 14.26 -13.47
N LEU A 183 -20.07 13.26 -14.06
CA LEU A 183 -20.35 13.20 -15.49
C LEU A 183 -21.76 13.73 -15.83
N GLU A 184 -22.76 13.57 -14.95
CA GLU A 184 -24.13 14.06 -15.17
C GLU A 184 -24.30 15.54 -14.80
N GLN A 185 -23.61 16.00 -13.76
CA GLN A 185 -23.83 17.33 -13.23
C GLN A 185 -22.96 18.35 -13.98
N ASP A 186 -23.63 19.28 -14.65
CA ASP A 186 -23.06 20.49 -15.23
C ASP A 186 -21.94 20.31 -16.29
N ARG A 187 -21.72 19.10 -16.84
CA ARG A 187 -20.66 18.82 -17.85
C ARG A 187 -19.31 19.47 -17.48
N LEU A 188 -18.94 19.37 -16.21
CA LEU A 188 -17.76 20.05 -15.67
C LEU A 188 -16.47 19.28 -15.95
N VAL A 189 -16.57 18.02 -16.38
CA VAL A 189 -15.46 17.08 -16.48
C VAL A 189 -15.54 16.31 -17.79
N ASP A 190 -14.42 16.23 -18.50
CA ASP A 190 -14.30 15.51 -19.77
C ASP A 190 -13.82 14.05 -19.53
N ILE A 191 -12.95 13.83 -18.54
CA ILE A 191 -12.38 12.50 -18.21
C ILE A 191 -12.56 12.17 -16.71
N VAL A 192 -13.05 10.96 -16.41
CA VAL A 192 -13.11 10.44 -15.03
C VAL A 192 -12.35 9.13 -14.92
N CYS A 193 -11.28 9.08 -14.14
CA CYS A 193 -10.47 7.85 -14.04
C CYS A 193 -10.17 7.44 -12.58
N GLY A 194 -10.52 6.19 -12.27
CA GLY A 194 -10.23 5.57 -10.98
C GLY A 194 -8.74 5.28 -10.78
N PRO A 195 -8.33 4.93 -9.55
CA PRO A 195 -6.92 4.76 -9.21
C PRO A 195 -6.22 3.60 -9.94
N ASP A 196 -6.97 2.61 -10.42
CA ASP A 196 -6.41 1.46 -11.14
C ASP A 196 -6.40 1.66 -12.67
N GLY A 197 -6.95 2.78 -13.18
CA GLY A 197 -7.13 3.03 -14.61
C GLY A 197 -6.10 3.94 -15.28
N TYR A 198 -5.04 4.39 -14.60
CA TYR A 198 -4.14 5.43 -15.11
C TYR A 198 -3.44 5.08 -16.44
N ARG A 199 -3.18 3.80 -16.74
CA ARG A 199 -2.66 3.39 -18.06
C ARG A 199 -3.59 3.74 -19.22
N SER A 200 -4.89 3.78 -18.97
CA SER A 200 -5.88 4.11 -19.99
C SER A 200 -5.96 5.61 -20.29
N ILE A 201 -5.35 6.47 -19.47
CA ILE A 201 -5.48 7.93 -19.60
C ILE A 201 -5.11 8.43 -21.00
N PRO A 202 -3.98 8.05 -21.63
CA PRO A 202 -3.66 8.48 -22.99
C PRO A 202 -4.78 8.14 -23.98
N HIS A 203 -5.36 6.95 -23.86
CA HIS A 203 -6.48 6.53 -24.70
C HIS A 203 -7.78 7.31 -24.38
N LEU A 204 -8.07 7.56 -23.09
CA LEU A 204 -9.22 8.37 -22.67
C LEU A 204 -9.13 9.81 -23.19
N ILE A 205 -7.92 10.38 -23.28
CA ILE A 205 -7.71 11.70 -23.90
C ILE A 205 -8.09 11.65 -25.38
N SER A 206 -7.60 10.66 -26.13
CA SER A 206 -7.96 10.52 -27.55
C SER A 206 -9.47 10.40 -27.75
N LEU A 207 -10.15 9.61 -26.92
CA LEU A 207 -11.61 9.47 -26.96
C LEU A 207 -12.34 10.78 -26.58
N ALA A 208 -11.82 11.53 -25.62
CA ALA A 208 -12.41 12.82 -25.22
C ALA A 208 -12.20 13.93 -26.27
N GLU A 209 -11.21 13.79 -27.14
CA GLU A 209 -11.00 14.67 -28.31
C GLU A 209 -11.96 14.36 -29.46
N GLU A 210 -12.58 13.18 -29.48
CA GLU A 210 -13.57 12.81 -30.51
C GLU A 210 -14.94 13.46 -30.24
N ASP A 211 -15.52 14.10 -31.26
CA ASP A 211 -16.84 14.75 -31.19
C ASP A 211 -18.00 13.79 -30.85
N GLU A 212 -17.79 12.47 -30.92
CA GLU A 212 -18.80 11.46 -30.57
C GLU A 212 -19.02 11.35 -29.05
N TYR A 213 -18.00 11.65 -28.23
CA TYR A 213 -18.02 11.43 -26.78
C TYR A 213 -18.12 12.73 -25.94
N THR A 214 -18.91 13.70 -26.43
CA THR A 214 -19.09 15.01 -25.78
C THR A 214 -19.77 14.99 -24.40
N GLU A 215 -20.27 13.83 -23.93
CA GLU A 215 -20.80 13.63 -22.57
C GLU A 215 -19.76 13.10 -21.57
N GLY A 216 -18.51 12.95 -21.99
CA GLY A 216 -17.37 12.56 -21.15
C GLY A 216 -17.09 11.06 -21.15
N VAL A 217 -15.84 10.73 -20.87
CA VAL A 217 -15.30 9.36 -20.89
C VAL A 217 -14.83 8.98 -19.50
N ALA A 218 -15.17 7.76 -19.05
CA ALA A 218 -14.77 7.30 -17.72
C ALA A 218 -14.22 5.89 -17.70
N ASN A 219 -13.12 5.68 -16.97
CA ASN A 219 -12.62 4.36 -16.60
C ASN A 219 -12.43 4.28 -15.09
N VAL A 220 -13.35 3.59 -14.42
CA VAL A 220 -13.32 3.35 -12.97
C VAL A 220 -13.27 1.86 -12.65
N MET A 221 -12.84 1.04 -13.61
CA MET A 221 -12.71 -0.39 -13.46
C MET A 221 -11.64 -0.70 -12.41
N LEU A 222 -11.98 -1.48 -11.38
CA LEU A 222 -11.00 -1.96 -10.40
C LEU A 222 -10.36 -3.22 -10.94
N SER A 223 -9.03 -3.22 -11.03
CA SER A 223 -8.25 -4.35 -11.54
C SER A 223 -7.94 -5.34 -10.41
N ALA A 224 -7.90 -6.63 -10.74
CA ALA A 224 -7.51 -7.68 -9.80
C ALA A 224 -5.98 -7.72 -9.57
N ASP A 225 -5.19 -7.19 -10.50
CA ASP A 225 -3.73 -7.40 -10.55
C ASP A 225 -2.91 -6.10 -10.64
N GLU A 226 -3.53 -4.96 -10.95
CA GLU A 226 -2.78 -3.72 -11.18
C GLU A 226 -2.09 -3.19 -9.91
N THR A 227 -0.78 -2.98 -10.04
CA THR A 227 0.12 -2.46 -9.00
C THR A 227 1.10 -1.41 -9.52
N TYR A 228 1.15 -1.16 -10.85
CA TYR A 228 2.10 -0.29 -11.54
C TYR A 228 3.57 -0.69 -11.33
N ALA A 229 3.84 -1.98 -11.12
CA ALA A 229 5.18 -2.50 -10.81
C ALA A 229 6.25 -2.23 -11.89
N ASP A 230 5.84 -2.11 -13.14
CA ASP A 230 6.65 -1.86 -14.34
C ASP A 230 6.78 -0.36 -14.68
N VAL A 231 6.13 0.53 -13.92
CA VAL A 231 6.21 1.98 -14.12
C VAL A 231 7.13 2.59 -13.06
N MET A 232 8.30 3.07 -13.47
CA MET A 232 9.18 3.83 -12.59
C MET A 232 8.61 5.24 -12.38
N PRO A 233 8.23 5.64 -11.14
CA PRO A 233 7.62 6.95 -10.91
C PRO A 233 8.59 8.10 -11.22
N MET A 234 8.05 9.20 -11.77
CA MET A 234 8.82 10.41 -12.03
C MET A 234 8.46 11.49 -11.00
N ARG A 235 9.37 11.75 -10.07
CA ARG A 235 9.19 12.74 -8.99
C ARG A 235 8.92 14.15 -9.53
N LEU A 236 8.00 14.85 -8.88
CA LEU A 236 7.69 16.25 -9.19
C LEU A 236 8.73 17.21 -8.63
N ASP A 237 9.24 16.93 -7.42
CA ASP A 237 10.24 17.74 -6.73
C ASP A 237 11.50 16.91 -6.47
N THR A 238 12.53 17.13 -7.29
CA THR A 238 13.82 16.45 -7.15
C THR A 238 14.66 16.98 -5.97
N SER A 239 14.32 18.16 -5.44
CA SER A 239 15.04 18.80 -4.34
C SER A 239 14.69 18.24 -2.96
N ASN A 240 13.62 17.44 -2.87
CA ASN A 240 13.19 16.83 -1.62
C ASN A 240 14.09 15.63 -1.28
N ALA A 241 14.62 15.65 -0.05
CA ALA A 241 15.45 14.58 0.50
C ALA A 241 14.64 13.35 0.94
N ALA A 242 13.30 13.42 0.91
CA ALA A 242 12.40 12.32 1.21
C ALA A 242 11.66 11.84 -0.05
N GLY A 243 11.53 10.52 -0.20
CA GLY A 243 10.76 9.84 -1.26
C GLY A 243 9.69 8.94 -0.69
N TRP A 244 8.66 8.67 -1.49
CA TRP A 244 7.57 7.76 -1.16
C TRP A 244 7.57 6.58 -2.13
N VAL A 245 7.40 5.37 -1.62
CA VAL A 245 7.41 4.15 -2.44
C VAL A 245 6.15 3.36 -2.15
N SER A 246 5.26 3.25 -3.14
CA SER A 246 4.05 2.43 -3.04
C SER A 246 4.39 0.94 -3.19
N ILE A 247 4.14 0.15 -2.14
CA ILE A 247 4.41 -1.30 -2.13
C ILE A 247 3.18 -2.15 -2.36
N MET A 248 1.99 -1.57 -2.23
CA MET A 248 0.74 -2.30 -2.38
C MET A 248 -0.44 -1.38 -2.65
N ARG A 249 -1.54 -1.94 -3.16
CA ARG A 249 -2.81 -1.25 -3.40
C ARG A 249 -3.98 -2.06 -2.84
N GLY A 250 -5.05 -1.37 -2.45
CA GLY A 250 -6.27 -1.98 -1.96
C GLY A 250 -6.18 -2.45 -0.51
N CYS A 251 -7.29 -2.90 0.08
CA CYS A 251 -7.35 -3.28 1.50
C CYS A 251 -8.46 -4.29 1.79
N ASN A 252 -8.12 -5.38 2.47
CA ASN A 252 -9.08 -6.43 2.82
C ASN A 252 -9.68 -6.30 4.23
N ASN A 253 -9.30 -5.27 5.01
CA ASN A 253 -9.74 -5.14 6.41
C ASN A 253 -11.26 -4.93 6.59
N MET A 254 -11.94 -4.37 5.57
CA MET A 254 -13.40 -4.17 5.57
C MET A 254 -13.95 -3.48 6.84
N CYS A 255 -13.19 -2.51 7.39
CA CYS A 255 -13.61 -1.66 8.51
C CYS A 255 -14.94 -0.99 8.18
N SER A 256 -15.84 -0.88 9.16
CA SER A 256 -17.23 -0.52 8.84
C SER A 256 -17.41 0.90 8.27
N PHE A 257 -16.51 1.82 8.63
CA PHE A 257 -16.48 3.22 8.20
C PHE A 257 -15.63 3.48 6.94
N CYS A 258 -14.82 2.50 6.49
CA CYS A 258 -13.80 2.73 5.48
C CYS A 258 -14.33 2.47 4.06
N ILE A 259 -14.12 3.42 3.14
CA ILE A 259 -14.53 3.32 1.73
C ILE A 259 -13.46 2.69 0.82
N VAL A 260 -12.23 2.55 1.33
CA VAL A 260 -11.06 2.12 0.55
C VAL A 260 -11.28 0.80 -0.21
N PRO A 261 -11.86 -0.26 0.39
CA PRO A 261 -12.07 -1.52 -0.34
C PRO A 261 -12.92 -1.38 -1.60
N PHE A 262 -13.82 -0.39 -1.63
CA PHE A 262 -14.72 -0.15 -2.77
C PHE A 262 -14.14 0.83 -3.81
N THR A 263 -13.09 1.58 -3.45
CA THR A 263 -12.48 2.61 -4.31
C THR A 263 -11.11 2.21 -4.85
N ARG A 264 -10.42 1.27 -4.19
CA ARG A 264 -9.12 0.71 -4.60
C ARG A 264 -9.13 -0.82 -4.74
N GLY A 265 -10.25 -1.47 -4.45
CA GLY A 265 -10.40 -2.92 -4.56
C GLY A 265 -9.68 -3.71 -3.46
N ASN A 266 -9.54 -5.00 -3.73
CA ASN A 266 -8.86 -5.96 -2.85
C ASN A 266 -7.36 -5.67 -2.77
N GLU A 267 -6.75 -6.18 -1.71
CA GLU A 267 -5.32 -6.02 -1.44
C GLU A 267 -4.44 -6.75 -2.46
N ARG A 268 -3.46 -6.02 -3.01
CA ARG A 268 -2.49 -6.47 -4.03
C ARG A 268 -1.10 -5.95 -3.67
N SER A 269 -0.14 -6.86 -3.52
CA SER A 269 1.25 -6.51 -3.23
C SER A 269 2.05 -6.37 -4.51
N ARG A 270 2.88 -5.34 -4.60
CA ARG A 270 3.86 -5.17 -5.67
C ARG A 270 5.03 -6.14 -5.46
N PRO A 271 5.62 -6.74 -6.51
CA PRO A 271 6.79 -7.60 -6.37
C PRO A 271 7.96 -6.92 -5.66
N ILE A 272 8.66 -7.65 -4.77
CA ILE A 272 9.78 -7.10 -3.99
C ILE A 272 10.86 -6.52 -4.90
N ASP A 273 11.21 -7.23 -5.97
CA ASP A 273 12.34 -6.86 -6.84
C ASP A 273 12.11 -5.46 -7.46
N SER A 274 10.88 -5.19 -7.92
CA SER A 274 10.47 -3.88 -8.44
C SER A 274 10.53 -2.77 -7.38
N ILE A 275 10.19 -3.07 -6.12
CA ILE A 275 10.30 -2.12 -5.01
C ILE A 275 11.77 -1.81 -4.71
N LEU A 276 12.62 -2.84 -4.68
CA LEU A 276 14.06 -2.67 -4.42
C LEU A 276 14.72 -1.83 -5.52
N ASP A 277 14.34 -2.02 -6.78
CA ASP A 277 14.86 -1.23 -7.89
C ASP A 277 14.44 0.24 -7.81
N GLU A 278 13.21 0.53 -7.41
CA GLU A 278 12.77 1.92 -7.15
C GLU A 278 13.53 2.55 -5.98
N VAL A 279 13.74 1.82 -4.88
CA VAL A 279 14.53 2.33 -3.74
C VAL A 279 15.99 2.58 -4.13
N ARG A 280 16.60 1.71 -4.93
CA ARG A 280 17.96 1.92 -5.47
C ARG A 280 18.00 3.16 -6.36
N PHE A 281 17.02 3.34 -7.23
CA PHE A 281 16.92 4.52 -8.07
C PHE A 281 16.80 5.82 -7.25
N LEU A 282 15.98 5.82 -6.18
CA LEU A 282 15.87 6.95 -5.27
C LEU A 282 17.18 7.21 -4.51
N ASN A 283 17.87 6.16 -4.08
CA ASN A 283 19.19 6.27 -3.47
C ASN A 283 20.21 6.95 -4.40
N ASP A 284 20.22 6.57 -5.68
CA ASP A 284 21.14 7.12 -6.68
C ASP A 284 20.85 8.60 -6.98
N GLN A 285 19.60 9.03 -6.78
CA GLN A 285 19.20 10.45 -6.81
C GLN A 285 19.57 11.23 -5.53
N GLY A 286 20.18 10.59 -4.53
CA GLY A 286 20.58 11.22 -3.28
C GLY A 286 19.47 11.35 -2.24
N VAL A 287 18.36 10.63 -2.39
CA VAL A 287 17.28 10.58 -1.38
C VAL A 287 17.81 9.98 -0.07
N LYS A 288 17.47 10.61 1.05
CA LYS A 288 17.96 10.26 2.40
C LYS A 288 16.92 9.60 3.29
N GLU A 289 15.64 9.75 2.96
CA GLU A 289 14.53 9.10 3.65
C GLU A 289 13.56 8.49 2.63
N VAL A 290 13.24 7.21 2.76
CA VAL A 290 12.19 6.54 1.98
C VAL A 290 11.07 6.14 2.93
N THR A 291 9.84 6.55 2.60
CA THR A 291 8.66 6.07 3.30
C THR A 291 7.85 5.13 2.42
N VAL A 292 7.72 3.90 2.88
CA VAL A 292 6.92 2.85 2.25
C VAL A 292 5.42 3.11 2.50
N LEU A 293 4.65 3.13 1.42
CA LEU A 293 3.22 3.44 1.38
C LEU A 293 2.36 2.25 0.97
N GLY A 294 1.17 2.21 1.56
CA GLY A 294 0.08 1.30 1.22
C GLY A 294 -1.15 1.61 2.07
N GLN A 295 -2.24 0.86 1.85
CA GLN A 295 -3.42 0.94 2.70
C GLN A 295 -3.30 0.09 3.98
N ASN A 296 -2.54 -1.02 3.92
CA ASN A 296 -2.24 -1.90 5.06
C ASN A 296 -0.83 -2.50 4.91
N VAL A 297 0.22 -1.69 5.07
CA VAL A 297 1.60 -2.07 4.66
C VAL A 297 2.10 -3.38 5.28
N ASN A 298 1.73 -3.67 6.52
CA ASN A 298 2.20 -4.85 7.24
C ASN A 298 1.42 -6.13 6.93
N SER A 299 0.38 -6.08 6.09
CA SER A 299 -0.19 -7.27 5.46
C SER A 299 0.45 -7.62 4.12
N TYR A 300 1.44 -6.82 3.66
CA TYR A 300 2.20 -7.07 2.43
C TYR A 300 2.66 -8.52 2.32
N ARG A 301 2.35 -9.09 1.17
CA ARG A 301 2.63 -10.47 0.81
C ARG A 301 2.84 -10.58 -0.69
N ASP A 302 4.08 -10.78 -1.08
CA ASP A 302 4.48 -10.95 -2.46
C ASP A 302 4.46 -12.43 -2.84
N GLU A 303 3.55 -12.77 -3.75
CA GLU A 303 3.33 -14.12 -4.27
C GLU A 303 4.10 -14.37 -5.57
N SER A 304 4.82 -13.37 -6.10
CA SER A 304 5.60 -13.55 -7.31
C SER A 304 6.67 -14.63 -7.13
N GLU A 305 6.80 -15.51 -8.14
CA GLU A 305 7.89 -16.47 -8.22
C GLU A 305 9.20 -15.71 -8.46
N SER A 306 9.94 -15.45 -7.39
CA SER A 306 11.28 -14.91 -7.51
C SER A 306 12.21 -16.02 -8.02
N LYS A 307 13.08 -15.68 -8.98
CA LYS A 307 14.20 -16.54 -9.43
C LYS A 307 15.11 -17.00 -8.27
N TYR A 308 15.01 -16.36 -7.11
CA TYR A 308 15.88 -16.58 -5.95
C TYR A 308 15.19 -17.25 -4.75
N PHE A 309 13.88 -17.58 -4.81
CA PHE A 309 13.19 -18.15 -3.66
C PHE A 309 11.94 -18.98 -4.01
N MET A 310 11.88 -20.22 -3.52
CA MET A 310 10.68 -21.07 -3.55
C MET A 310 9.95 -20.96 -2.21
N SER A 311 8.69 -20.51 -2.21
CA SER A 311 7.93 -20.34 -0.98
C SER A 311 7.51 -21.70 -0.40
N GLY A 312 7.85 -21.95 0.87
CA GLY A 312 7.34 -23.12 1.59
C GLY A 312 5.88 -22.93 2.00
N ASN A 313 5.04 -23.92 1.73
CA ASN A 313 3.57 -23.87 1.87
C ASN A 313 2.99 -23.65 3.30
N ASP A 314 3.78 -23.35 4.33
CA ASP A 314 3.30 -23.34 5.73
C ASP A 314 3.55 -22.00 6.49
N VAL A 315 3.97 -20.91 5.82
CA VAL A 315 4.27 -19.62 6.49
C VAL A 315 3.16 -18.58 6.22
N GLY A 316 1.99 -18.71 6.87
CA GLY A 316 0.90 -17.75 6.65
C GLY A 316 -0.23 -17.72 7.69
N SER A 317 -0.55 -18.85 8.32
CA SER A 317 -1.78 -19.00 9.10
C SER A 317 -1.75 -18.35 10.50
N ASN A 318 -0.60 -18.31 11.17
CA ASN A 318 -0.48 -17.85 12.58
C ASN A 318 0.23 -16.48 12.74
N LEU A 319 -0.14 -15.48 11.95
CA LEU A 319 0.47 -14.13 12.00
C LEU A 319 -0.35 -13.09 12.78
N SER A 320 -1.49 -13.48 13.38
CA SER A 320 -2.27 -12.56 14.20
C SER A 320 -1.68 -12.56 15.59
N ASN A 321 -1.45 -11.36 16.12
CA ASN A 321 -1.09 -11.21 17.51
C ASN A 321 -2.16 -11.85 18.41
N SER A 322 -1.76 -12.30 19.60
CA SER A 322 -2.71 -12.85 20.57
C SER A 322 -3.82 -11.85 20.86
N GLY A 323 -5.08 -12.30 20.80
CA GLY A 323 -6.26 -11.44 20.98
C GLY A 323 -6.75 -10.69 19.72
N PHE A 324 -6.13 -10.90 18.56
CA PHE A 324 -6.57 -10.29 17.29
C PHE A 324 -7.25 -11.32 16.37
N LYS A 325 -8.35 -10.89 15.74
CA LYS A 325 -9.16 -11.68 14.80
C LYS A 325 -9.20 -11.01 13.43
N THR A 326 -9.10 -11.82 12.37
CA THR A 326 -9.20 -11.36 10.98
C THR A 326 -10.55 -11.75 10.38
N ILE A 327 -11.17 -10.86 9.61
CA ILE A 327 -12.45 -11.12 8.93
C ILE A 327 -12.26 -11.85 7.59
N TYR A 328 -11.08 -11.72 6.98
CA TYR A 328 -10.74 -12.37 5.72
C TYR A 328 -9.74 -13.52 5.92
N LYS A 329 -9.75 -14.46 4.97
CA LYS A 329 -8.77 -15.52 4.86
C LYS A 329 -7.44 -14.93 4.40
N ARG A 330 -6.37 -15.12 5.17
CA ARG A 330 -5.02 -14.74 4.73
C ARG A 330 -4.56 -15.68 3.62
N LYS A 331 -3.78 -15.14 2.70
CA LYS A 331 -3.13 -15.94 1.66
C LYS A 331 -1.96 -16.71 2.27
N ASP A 332 -1.79 -17.96 1.84
CA ASP A 332 -0.72 -18.84 2.30
C ASP A 332 0.54 -18.65 1.44
N GLY A 333 1.73 -18.70 2.04
CA GLY A 333 3.00 -18.52 1.32
C GLY A 333 3.30 -17.06 0.90
N GLY A 334 4.32 -16.86 0.08
CA GLY A 334 4.81 -15.54 -0.35
C GLY A 334 5.76 -14.84 0.62
N ARG A 335 6.48 -13.83 0.13
CA ARG A 335 7.45 -13.02 0.89
C ARG A 335 6.72 -11.93 1.68
N ARG A 336 7.04 -11.77 2.96
CA ARG A 336 6.32 -10.92 3.92
C ARG A 336 6.91 -9.52 4.05
N PHE A 337 6.16 -8.63 4.69
CA PHE A 337 6.61 -7.27 5.00
C PHE A 337 7.94 -7.20 5.77
N THR A 338 8.17 -8.09 6.74
CA THR A 338 9.44 -8.16 7.49
C THR A 338 10.64 -8.40 6.55
N GLU A 339 10.48 -9.30 5.57
CA GLU A 339 11.54 -9.62 4.61
C GLU A 339 11.78 -8.45 3.65
N LEU A 340 10.71 -7.80 3.18
CA LEU A 340 10.82 -6.60 2.35
C LEU A 340 11.60 -5.49 3.07
N LEU A 341 11.24 -5.18 4.31
CA LEU A 341 11.93 -4.13 5.08
C LEU A 341 13.39 -4.49 5.38
N ASP A 342 13.70 -5.77 5.64
CA ASP A 342 15.09 -6.21 5.82
C ASP A 342 15.91 -5.93 4.55
N GLN A 343 15.39 -6.30 3.37
CA GLN A 343 16.05 -6.06 2.09
C GLN A 343 16.20 -4.56 1.76
N ILE A 344 15.15 -3.76 1.97
CA ILE A 344 15.21 -2.30 1.77
C ILE A 344 16.27 -1.69 2.69
N SER A 345 16.33 -2.09 3.96
CA SER A 345 17.29 -1.55 4.94
C SER A 345 18.76 -1.82 4.58
N LEU A 346 19.02 -2.85 3.78
CA LEU A 346 20.35 -3.25 3.34
C LEU A 346 20.87 -2.44 2.14
N ILE A 347 20.00 -1.75 1.40
CA ILE A 347 20.40 -0.97 0.21
C ILE A 347 21.35 0.15 0.60
N ASN A 348 21.01 0.92 1.64
CA ASN A 348 21.86 1.98 2.16
C ASN A 348 21.65 2.15 3.68
N PRO A 349 22.65 1.83 4.53
CA PRO A 349 22.58 2.02 5.98
C PRO A 349 22.44 3.47 6.46
N GLU A 350 22.68 4.45 5.60
CA GLU A 350 22.52 5.89 5.87
C GLU A 350 21.22 6.47 5.26
N MET A 351 20.41 5.64 4.61
CA MET A 351 19.07 6.01 4.17
C MET A 351 18.05 5.56 5.21
N ARG A 352 17.29 6.51 5.75
CA ARG A 352 16.24 6.24 6.73
C ARG A 352 15.03 5.63 6.03
N ILE A 353 14.51 4.55 6.59
CA ILE A 353 13.35 3.82 6.08
C ILE A 353 12.21 3.94 7.08
N ARG A 354 11.08 4.46 6.60
CA ARG A 354 9.84 4.61 7.35
C ARG A 354 8.74 3.82 6.64
N PHE A 355 7.69 3.48 7.38
CA PHE A 355 6.45 3.00 6.80
C PHE A 355 5.26 3.65 7.52
N THR A 356 4.10 3.67 6.86
CA THR A 356 2.85 4.22 7.42
C THR A 356 1.67 3.34 7.04
N SER A 357 0.51 3.59 7.67
CA SER A 357 -0.71 2.83 7.47
C SER A 357 -0.62 1.32 7.80
N PRO A 358 0.12 0.88 8.86
CA PRO A 358 0.03 -0.52 9.27
C PRO A 358 -1.24 -0.75 10.09
N HIS A 359 -1.74 -1.99 10.11
CA HIS A 359 -2.86 -2.39 10.94
C HIS A 359 -2.37 -3.09 12.22
N PRO A 360 -2.91 -2.77 13.42
CA PRO A 360 -2.43 -3.34 14.69
C PRO A 360 -2.38 -4.88 14.75
N LYS A 361 -3.32 -5.53 14.07
CA LYS A 361 -3.40 -7.01 14.00
C LYS A 361 -2.25 -7.71 13.26
N ASP A 362 -1.54 -6.98 12.39
CA ASP A 362 -0.56 -7.52 11.44
C ASP A 362 0.89 -7.15 11.88
N PHE A 363 1.16 -7.08 13.20
CA PHE A 363 2.49 -6.74 13.75
C PHE A 363 3.19 -7.96 14.34
N PRO A 364 3.89 -8.78 13.55
CA PRO A 364 4.61 -9.93 14.08
C PRO A 364 5.83 -9.49 14.91
N THR A 365 6.17 -10.27 15.95
CA THR A 365 7.31 -9.99 16.83
C THR A 365 8.65 -9.92 16.07
N ASP A 366 8.79 -10.67 14.96
CA ASP A 366 9.99 -10.63 14.12
C ASP A 366 10.24 -9.25 13.49
N LEU A 367 9.17 -8.53 13.11
CA LEU A 367 9.24 -7.16 12.62
C LEU A 367 9.72 -6.19 13.71
N LEU A 368 9.25 -6.34 14.96
CA LEU A 368 9.68 -5.50 16.07
C LEU A 368 11.17 -5.68 16.37
N HIS A 369 11.66 -6.92 16.33
CA HIS A 369 13.09 -7.21 16.47
C HIS A 369 13.91 -6.66 15.31
N LEU A 370 13.39 -6.72 14.08
CA LEU A 370 14.07 -6.15 12.92
C LEU A 370 14.23 -4.62 13.09
N ILE A 371 13.15 -3.90 13.43
CA ILE A 371 13.18 -2.45 13.69
C ILE A 371 14.19 -2.13 14.79
N ALA A 372 14.17 -2.87 15.91
CA ALA A 372 15.12 -2.67 17.01
C ALA A 372 16.59 -2.90 16.61
N SER A 373 16.84 -3.78 15.65
CA SER A 373 18.19 -4.18 15.24
C SER A 373 18.83 -3.28 14.16
N ARG A 374 18.02 -2.53 13.42
CA ARG A 374 18.45 -1.75 12.26
C ARG A 374 18.34 -0.24 12.55
N PRO A 375 19.46 0.49 12.73
CA PRO A 375 19.42 1.91 13.05
C PRO A 375 18.73 2.80 12.02
N ASN A 376 18.69 2.35 10.76
CA ASN A 376 18.07 3.07 9.66
C ASN A 376 16.59 2.72 9.45
N LEU A 377 16.02 1.79 10.22
CA LEU A 377 14.57 1.61 10.30
C LEU A 377 14.02 2.52 11.42
N CYS A 378 13.09 3.42 11.08
CA CYS A 378 12.56 4.35 12.06
C CYS A 378 11.92 3.64 13.26
N ASN A 379 12.22 4.11 14.46
CA ASN A 379 11.56 3.67 15.70
C ASN A 379 10.17 4.31 15.91
N SER A 380 9.55 4.81 14.83
CA SER A 380 8.24 5.44 14.84
C SER A 380 7.20 4.50 14.24
N ILE A 381 6.28 4.03 15.08
CA ILE A 381 5.22 3.11 14.70
C ILE A 381 3.89 3.85 14.74
N HIS A 382 3.26 3.95 13.57
CA HIS A 382 1.88 4.37 13.46
C HIS A 382 0.96 3.18 13.77
N LEU A 383 0.07 3.29 14.75
CA LEU A 383 -0.75 2.19 15.25
C LEU A 383 -2.22 2.62 15.43
N PRO A 384 -2.99 2.73 14.34
CA PRO A 384 -4.34 3.28 14.36
C PRO A 384 -5.32 2.43 15.16
N ILE A 385 -5.77 2.92 16.31
CA ILE A 385 -6.81 2.25 17.12
C ILE A 385 -8.22 2.67 16.72
N GLN A 386 -8.42 3.92 16.29
CA GLN A 386 -9.69 4.56 15.94
C GLN A 386 -10.57 4.95 17.14
N SER A 387 -10.72 4.09 18.15
CA SER A 387 -11.47 4.38 19.39
C SER A 387 -10.86 3.65 20.59
N GLY A 388 -11.04 4.18 21.80
CA GLY A 388 -10.62 3.51 23.04
C GLY A 388 -11.68 2.60 23.66
N SER A 389 -12.88 2.51 23.08
CA SER A 389 -13.96 1.68 23.62
C SER A 389 -14.14 0.36 22.86
N ASN A 390 -14.21 -0.76 23.59
CA ASN A 390 -14.35 -2.10 23.01
C ASN A 390 -15.63 -2.26 22.17
N THR A 391 -16.75 -1.71 22.62
CA THR A 391 -18.03 -1.77 21.91
C THR A 391 -18.00 -0.97 20.61
N VAL A 392 -17.35 0.21 20.62
CA VAL A 392 -17.13 1.00 19.39
C VAL A 392 -16.18 0.27 18.43
N LEU A 393 -15.08 -0.30 18.92
CA LEU A 393 -14.13 -1.09 18.13
C LEU A 393 -14.81 -2.29 17.44
N GLU A 394 -15.76 -2.93 18.12
CA GLU A 394 -16.58 -4.00 17.56
C GLU A 394 -17.51 -3.48 16.44
N ARG A 395 -18.23 -2.37 16.67
CA ARG A 395 -19.07 -1.73 15.62
C ARG A 395 -18.22 -1.24 14.44
N MET A 396 -16.97 -0.86 14.68
CA MET A 396 -15.97 -0.50 13.67
C MET A 396 -15.38 -1.70 12.92
N ARG A 397 -15.65 -2.94 13.39
CA ARG A 397 -15.11 -4.20 12.85
C ARG A 397 -13.59 -4.29 12.92
N ARG A 398 -12.98 -3.83 14.01
CA ARG A 398 -11.52 -3.84 14.18
C ARG A 398 -10.94 -5.23 14.46
N GLY A 399 -11.73 -6.10 15.11
CA GLY A 399 -11.34 -7.48 15.39
C GLY A 399 -10.36 -7.64 16.56
N TYR A 400 -10.26 -6.67 17.45
CA TYR A 400 -9.43 -6.71 18.65
C TYR A 400 -9.99 -5.75 19.72
N THR A 401 -9.53 -5.90 20.96
CA THR A 401 -9.96 -5.07 22.10
C THR A 401 -8.88 -4.05 22.50
N ARG A 402 -9.24 -3.09 23.34
CA ARG A 402 -8.36 -2.12 23.99
C ARG A 402 -7.23 -2.82 24.73
N GLU A 403 -7.52 -3.90 25.44
CA GLU A 403 -6.54 -4.63 26.25
C GLU A 403 -5.50 -5.35 25.37
N ALA A 404 -5.94 -5.96 24.26
CA ALA A 404 -5.04 -6.57 23.29
C ALA A 404 -4.16 -5.50 22.60
N TYR A 405 -4.71 -4.32 22.31
CA TYR A 405 -3.96 -3.18 21.80
C TYR A 405 -2.89 -2.68 22.79
N LEU A 406 -3.26 -2.52 24.06
CA LEU A 406 -2.33 -2.10 25.12
C LEU A 406 -1.20 -3.13 25.30
N SER A 407 -1.53 -4.42 25.31
CA SER A 407 -0.54 -5.51 25.41
C SER A 407 0.47 -5.48 24.27
N LEU A 408 0.01 -5.23 23.03
CA LEU A 408 0.89 -5.07 21.87
C LEU A 408 1.84 -3.88 22.04
N VAL A 409 1.35 -2.75 22.55
CA VAL A 409 2.18 -1.56 22.75
C VAL A 409 3.21 -1.78 23.87
N GLU A 410 2.85 -2.50 24.93
CA GLU A 410 3.79 -2.89 25.97
C GLU A 410 4.90 -3.79 25.42
N GLU A 411 4.56 -4.76 24.56
CA GLU A 411 5.56 -5.58 23.85
C GLU A 411 6.47 -4.72 22.97
N MET A 412 5.92 -3.77 22.21
CA MET A 412 6.68 -2.82 21.40
C MET A 412 7.66 -2.01 22.25
N ARG A 413 7.21 -1.43 23.38
CA ARG A 413 8.06 -0.67 24.30
C ARG A 413 9.13 -1.52 24.96
N LYS A 414 8.86 -2.81 25.21
CA LYS A 414 9.84 -3.74 25.76
C LYS A 414 10.96 -4.06 24.76
N ILE A 415 10.63 -4.21 23.48
CA ILE A 415 11.59 -4.56 22.42
C ILE A 415 12.31 -3.31 21.90
N ILE A 416 11.60 -2.19 21.80
CA ILE A 416 12.05 -0.89 21.30
C ILE A 416 11.77 0.16 22.40
N PRO A 417 12.68 0.37 23.36
CA PRO A 417 12.45 1.24 24.52
C PRO A 417 12.02 2.68 24.18
N ASP A 418 12.57 3.27 23.11
CA ASP A 418 12.27 4.64 22.69
C ASP A 418 11.30 4.70 21.51
N VAL A 419 10.39 3.74 21.42
CA VAL A 419 9.40 3.70 20.33
C VAL A 419 8.47 4.91 20.40
N TRP A 420 8.33 5.60 19.27
CA TRP A 420 7.37 6.68 19.10
C TRP A 420 6.08 6.07 18.55
N ILE A 421 4.97 6.25 19.26
CA ILE A 421 3.68 5.68 18.89
C ILE A 421 2.77 6.80 18.42
N SER A 422 2.25 6.65 17.20
CA SER A 422 1.18 7.50 16.69
C SER A 422 -0.11 6.73 16.45
N SER A 423 -1.27 7.38 16.41
CA SER A 423 -2.55 6.71 16.17
C SER A 423 -3.55 7.63 15.48
N ASP A 424 -4.59 7.02 14.90
CA ASP A 424 -5.77 7.72 14.41
C ASP A 424 -6.93 7.54 15.40
N PHE A 425 -7.77 8.57 15.52
CA PHE A 425 -8.98 8.59 16.33
C PHE A 425 -10.16 9.15 15.53
N ILE A 426 -11.32 8.53 15.69
CA ILE A 426 -12.58 8.94 15.12
C ILE A 426 -13.57 9.16 16.27
N THR A 427 -14.09 10.37 16.41
CA THR A 427 -15.12 10.70 17.42
C THR A 427 -16.51 10.77 16.79
N GLY A 428 -17.53 10.44 17.57
CA GLY A 428 -18.93 10.46 17.19
C GLY A 428 -19.29 9.45 16.12
N PHE A 429 -18.69 8.25 16.18
CA PHE A 429 -19.13 7.13 15.37
C PHE A 429 -20.58 6.74 15.70
N CYS A 430 -21.27 6.07 14.77
CA CYS A 430 -22.69 5.70 14.95
C CYS A 430 -22.96 5.04 16.30
N GLY A 431 -23.90 5.61 17.07
CA GLY A 431 -24.33 5.17 18.39
C GLY A 431 -23.31 5.41 19.51
N GLU A 432 -22.26 6.22 19.31
CA GLU A 432 -21.26 6.47 20.34
C GLU A 432 -21.83 7.26 21.53
N THR A 433 -21.75 6.66 22.72
CA THR A 433 -22.21 7.23 23.99
C THR A 433 -21.12 8.05 24.69
N GLU A 434 -21.49 8.86 25.68
CA GLU A 434 -20.53 9.63 26.49
C GLU A 434 -19.55 8.72 27.27
N ALA A 435 -19.98 7.54 27.70
CA ALA A 435 -19.09 6.59 28.39
C ALA A 435 -18.01 6.05 27.43
N GLU A 436 -18.40 5.66 26.22
CA GLU A 436 -17.49 5.16 25.19
C GLU A 436 -16.50 6.24 24.71
N HIS A 437 -16.95 7.51 24.67
CA HIS A 437 -16.06 8.64 24.40
C HIS A 437 -15.04 8.86 25.54
N ARG A 438 -15.47 8.78 26.81
CA ARG A 438 -14.56 8.84 27.96
C ARG A 438 -13.53 7.71 27.97
N ASP A 439 -13.88 6.52 27.50
CA ASP A 439 -12.91 5.43 27.31
C ASP A 439 -11.80 5.83 26.32
N THR A 440 -12.15 6.55 25.26
CA THR A 440 -11.18 7.07 24.28
C THR A 440 -10.26 8.12 24.89
N VAL A 441 -10.82 9.07 25.67
CA VAL A 441 -10.02 10.08 26.40
C VAL A 441 -9.06 9.40 27.37
N SER A 442 -9.54 8.46 28.20
CA SER A 442 -8.69 7.77 29.19
C SER A 442 -7.57 6.95 28.54
N LEU A 443 -7.82 6.35 27.38
CA LEU A 443 -6.79 5.65 26.61
C LEU A 443 -5.69 6.61 26.17
N MET A 444 -6.04 7.80 25.67
CA MET A 444 -5.07 8.80 25.23
C MET A 444 -4.21 9.31 26.40
N GLU A 445 -4.81 9.51 27.57
CA GLU A 445 -4.10 9.88 28.79
C GLU A 445 -3.11 8.81 29.25
N GLN A 446 -3.50 7.54 29.18
CA GLN A 446 -2.66 6.40 29.53
C GLN A 446 -1.51 6.20 28.54
N MET A 447 -1.80 6.29 27.24
CA MET A 447 -0.86 5.95 26.18
C MET A 447 0.18 7.03 25.90
N LYS A 448 -0.19 8.31 26.06
CA LYS A 448 0.68 9.47 25.78
C LYS A 448 1.32 9.38 24.39
N TYR A 449 0.46 9.40 23.37
CA TYR A 449 0.85 9.34 21.96
C TYR A 449 1.79 10.49 21.58
N ASP A 450 2.72 10.17 20.68
CA ASP A 450 3.68 11.13 20.11
C ASP A 450 3.04 11.97 19.00
N THR A 451 2.11 11.38 18.27
CA THR A 451 1.34 12.06 17.22
C THR A 451 -0.04 11.41 17.16
N ALA A 452 -1.09 12.20 17.01
CA ALA A 452 -2.44 11.68 16.84
C ALA A 452 -3.14 12.41 15.70
N PHE A 453 -3.73 11.65 14.78
CA PHE A 453 -4.65 12.21 13.78
C PHE A 453 -6.07 12.01 14.28
N MET A 454 -6.81 13.10 14.45
CA MET A 454 -8.10 13.10 15.11
C MET A 454 -9.14 13.67 14.16
N PHE A 455 -10.24 12.96 13.97
CA PHE A 455 -11.29 13.31 13.03
C PHE A 455 -12.66 13.12 13.65
N ALA A 456 -13.60 14.01 13.34
CA ALA A 456 -15.02 13.71 13.53
C ALA A 456 -15.47 12.66 12.51
N TYR A 457 -16.33 11.74 12.92
CA TYR A 457 -16.89 10.75 12.03
C TYR A 457 -17.75 11.41 10.95
N SER A 458 -17.55 10.93 9.73
CA SER A 458 -18.36 11.28 8.58
C SER A 458 -18.80 10.02 7.86
N MET A 459 -20.12 9.88 7.73
CA MET A 459 -20.74 8.76 7.04
C MET A 459 -20.55 8.89 5.53
N ARG A 460 -20.15 7.79 4.89
CA ARG A 460 -19.94 7.72 3.44
C ARG A 460 -20.80 6.65 2.81
N GLU A 461 -21.38 6.96 1.66
CA GLU A 461 -22.13 6.03 0.83
C GLU A 461 -21.31 4.74 0.56
N LYS A 462 -22.01 3.63 0.32
CA LYS A 462 -21.46 2.27 0.11
C LYS A 462 -20.74 1.63 1.30
N THR A 463 -20.34 2.38 2.34
CA THR A 463 -19.69 1.79 3.52
C THR A 463 -20.65 0.85 4.27
N HIS A 464 -20.08 -0.07 5.07
CA HIS A 464 -20.91 -0.95 5.90
C HIS A 464 -21.72 -0.15 6.91
N ALA A 465 -21.13 0.88 7.50
CA ALA A 465 -21.80 1.76 8.45
C ALA A 465 -23.00 2.45 7.82
N HIS A 466 -22.87 3.00 6.60
CA HIS A 466 -24.00 3.57 5.85
C HIS A 466 -25.13 2.57 5.58
N ARG A 467 -24.84 1.28 5.40
CA ARG A 467 -25.85 0.25 5.10
C ARG A 467 -26.52 -0.33 6.34
N ARG A 468 -25.88 -0.28 7.50
CA ARG A 468 -26.29 -1.06 8.69
C ARG A 468 -26.49 -0.22 9.95
N TYR A 469 -25.95 0.99 10.00
CA TYR A 469 -26.07 1.88 11.15
C TYR A 469 -26.72 3.18 10.71
N LYS A 470 -27.34 3.86 11.68
CA LYS A 470 -27.82 5.23 11.54
C LYS A 470 -26.76 6.16 12.14
N ASP A 471 -26.45 7.25 11.45
CA ASP A 471 -25.64 8.33 12.04
C ASP A 471 -26.53 9.16 12.96
N ASP A 472 -26.52 8.86 14.24
CA ASP A 472 -27.41 9.39 15.28
C ASP A 472 -26.70 10.31 16.29
N VAL A 473 -25.39 10.49 16.16
CA VAL A 473 -24.62 11.46 16.94
C VAL A 473 -24.69 12.82 16.27
N THR A 474 -25.06 13.86 17.03
CA THR A 474 -25.21 15.22 16.48
C THR A 474 -23.86 15.82 16.07
N ASP A 475 -23.87 16.74 15.09
CA ASP A 475 -22.64 17.44 14.68
C ASP A 475 -22.05 18.28 15.82
N GLY A 476 -22.89 18.82 16.71
CA GLY A 476 -22.47 19.52 17.92
C GLY A 476 -21.69 18.61 18.87
N ASP A 477 -22.18 17.39 19.12
CA ASP A 477 -21.47 16.41 19.95
C ASP A 477 -20.18 15.93 19.28
N LYS A 478 -20.19 15.65 17.97
CA LYS A 478 -18.99 15.29 17.21
C LYS A 478 -17.90 16.35 17.36
N ALA A 479 -18.26 17.63 17.19
CA ALA A 479 -17.34 18.75 17.31
C ALA A 479 -16.80 18.92 18.74
N ARG A 480 -17.67 18.85 19.74
CA ARG A 480 -17.27 18.92 21.16
C ARG A 480 -16.30 17.79 21.52
N ARG A 481 -16.65 16.55 21.19
CA ARG A 481 -15.82 15.36 21.47
C ARG A 481 -14.47 15.43 20.76
N LEU A 482 -14.44 15.91 19.52
CA LEU A 482 -13.19 16.16 18.78
C LEU A 482 -12.29 17.16 19.52
N GLN A 483 -12.86 18.28 19.99
CA GLN A 483 -12.10 19.28 20.76
C GLN A 483 -11.56 18.72 22.08
N GLU A 484 -12.32 17.87 22.77
CA GLU A 484 -11.88 17.22 24.01
C GLU A 484 -10.66 16.32 23.79
N ILE A 485 -10.67 15.46 22.76
CA ILE A 485 -9.51 14.60 22.47
C ILE A 485 -8.31 15.39 21.95
N VAL A 486 -8.53 16.46 21.19
CA VAL A 486 -7.47 17.38 20.73
C VAL A 486 -6.79 18.05 21.91
N THR A 487 -7.57 18.55 22.87
CA THR A 487 -7.06 19.18 24.10
C THR A 487 -6.28 18.16 24.95
N THR A 488 -6.83 16.96 25.09
CA THR A 488 -6.19 15.85 25.81
C THR A 488 -4.85 15.49 25.18
N PHE A 489 -4.82 15.31 23.85
CA PHE A 489 -3.59 15.02 23.11
C PHE A 489 -2.52 16.09 23.33
N HIS A 490 -2.84 17.37 23.10
CA HIS A 490 -1.86 18.45 23.24
C HIS A 490 -1.32 18.58 24.67
N THR A 491 -2.16 18.33 25.67
CA THR A 491 -1.75 18.34 27.09
C THR A 491 -0.74 17.23 27.36
N GLN A 492 -1.01 16.00 26.92
CA GLN A 492 -0.11 14.86 27.16
C GLN A 492 1.16 14.93 26.30
N ALA A 493 1.04 15.32 25.02
CA ALA A 493 2.16 15.51 24.12
C ALA A 493 3.12 16.59 24.63
N SER A 494 2.60 17.71 25.17
CA SER A 494 3.42 18.75 25.80
C SER A 494 4.23 18.20 26.98
N LYS A 495 3.58 17.48 27.90
CA LYS A 495 4.25 16.85 29.06
C LYS A 495 5.33 15.86 28.63
N LYS A 496 5.06 15.05 27.61
CA LYS A 496 6.01 14.08 27.07
C LYS A 496 7.20 14.76 26.41
N ASN A 497 6.95 15.74 25.54
CA ASN A 497 7.98 16.44 24.79
C ASN A 497 8.88 17.31 25.68
N GLN A 498 8.36 17.83 26.80
CA GLN A 498 9.19 18.49 27.81
C GLN A 498 10.28 17.56 28.38
N GLY A 499 10.01 16.26 28.48
CA GLY A 499 11.01 15.26 28.88
C GLY A 499 12.14 15.05 27.86
N LEU A 500 12.00 15.58 26.64
CA LEU A 500 13.06 15.54 25.62
C LEU A 500 14.05 16.69 25.75
N ILE A 501 13.78 17.69 26.59
CA ILE A 501 14.71 18.80 26.83
C ILE A 501 15.99 18.24 27.48
N GLY A 502 17.14 18.62 26.94
CA GLY A 502 18.46 18.09 27.30
C GLY A 502 18.85 16.81 26.57
N SER A 503 17.94 16.20 25.78
CA SER A 503 18.27 15.03 24.98
C SER A 503 18.98 15.40 23.67
N ARG A 504 19.87 14.52 23.20
CA ARG A 504 20.48 14.60 21.88
C ARG A 504 19.63 13.84 20.87
N GLN A 505 19.28 14.49 19.77
CA GLN A 505 18.44 13.94 18.70
C GLN A 505 19.15 14.05 17.35
N LEU A 506 19.00 13.02 16.50
CA LEU A 506 19.44 13.06 15.10
C LEU A 506 18.32 13.62 14.23
N VAL A 507 18.61 14.69 13.49
CA VAL A 507 17.65 15.45 12.70
C VAL A 507 18.06 15.40 11.23
N LEU A 508 17.14 14.98 10.35
CA LEU A 508 17.30 15.10 8.90
C LEU A 508 16.79 16.47 8.47
N ILE A 509 17.65 17.29 7.85
CA ILE A 509 17.28 18.62 7.37
C ILE A 509 16.37 18.51 6.14
N ASP A 510 15.16 19.07 6.22
CA ASP A 510 14.16 19.05 5.15
C ASP A 510 13.84 20.46 4.61
N SER A 511 14.23 21.52 5.32
CA SER A 511 14.02 22.89 4.90
C SER A 511 15.14 23.81 5.36
N ASP A 512 15.62 24.59 4.40
CA ASP A 512 16.67 25.61 4.45
C ASP A 512 16.10 27.04 4.43
N ARG A 513 14.76 27.18 4.53
CA ARG A 513 14.11 28.50 4.49
C ARG A 513 14.00 29.07 5.91
N PRO A 514 14.42 30.33 6.13
CA PRO A 514 14.25 30.98 7.41
C PRO A 514 12.77 31.13 7.74
N LYS A 515 12.42 30.75 8.97
CA LYS A 515 11.11 31.04 9.56
C LYS A 515 11.31 31.68 10.92
N THR A 516 10.70 32.85 11.07
CA THR A 516 10.66 33.58 12.33
C THR A 516 9.32 33.30 13.00
N LYS A 517 9.35 32.74 14.21
CA LYS A 517 8.17 32.65 15.07
C LYS A 517 8.57 33.03 16.49
N ASN A 518 7.84 33.96 17.09
CA ASN A 518 8.08 34.47 18.45
C ASN A 518 9.50 35.05 18.68
N GLY A 519 10.06 35.76 17.70
CA GLY A 519 11.36 36.44 17.82
C GLY A 519 12.60 35.53 17.72
N ILE A 520 12.43 34.22 17.51
CA ILE A 520 13.54 33.30 17.25
C ILE A 520 13.66 33.13 15.73
N GLU A 521 14.72 33.68 15.14
CA GLU A 521 15.08 33.38 13.75
C GLU A 521 15.71 31.99 13.68
N THR A 522 15.00 31.05 13.07
CA THR A 522 15.57 29.74 12.72
C THR A 522 15.73 29.69 11.21
N LYS A 523 16.97 29.56 10.75
CA LYS A 523 17.29 29.46 9.32
C LYS A 523 16.96 28.08 8.74
N VAL A 524 17.00 27.04 9.58
CA VAL A 524 16.93 25.64 9.14
C VAL A 524 16.02 24.81 10.04
N SER A 525 15.29 23.86 9.45
CA SER A 525 14.49 22.90 10.18
C SER A 525 14.59 21.50 9.58
N GLY A 526 14.26 20.50 10.39
CA GLY A 526 14.32 19.10 9.99
C GLY A 526 13.40 18.22 10.82
N LYS A 527 13.53 16.90 10.65
CA LYS A 527 12.72 15.91 11.38
C LYS A 527 13.58 14.88 12.11
N THR A 528 13.18 14.57 13.35
CA THR A 528 13.74 13.42 14.09
C THR A 528 13.30 12.10 13.48
N ASP A 529 13.84 10.99 14.00
CA ASP A 529 13.39 9.65 13.64
C ASP A 529 11.89 9.42 13.96
N GLY A 530 11.44 9.97 15.08
CA GLY A 530 10.03 10.04 15.50
C GLY A 530 9.13 10.94 14.64
N GLY A 531 9.69 11.63 13.63
CA GLY A 531 8.95 12.55 12.75
C GLY A 531 8.68 13.93 13.34
N HIS A 532 9.19 14.23 14.53
CA HIS A 532 9.00 15.55 15.17
C HIS A 532 9.74 16.63 14.40
N LYS A 533 9.07 17.75 14.18
CA LYS A 533 9.70 18.93 13.57
C LYS A 533 10.66 19.56 14.57
N VAL A 534 11.91 19.74 14.16
CA VAL A 534 12.95 20.40 14.96
C VAL A 534 13.40 21.67 14.26
N PHE A 535 13.36 22.79 14.97
CA PHE A 535 14.00 24.04 14.57
C PHE A 535 15.42 24.07 15.10
N VAL A 536 16.38 24.22 14.19
CA VAL A 536 17.81 24.13 14.53
C VAL A 536 18.37 25.53 14.73
N GLN A 537 18.82 25.82 15.94
CA GLN A 537 19.51 27.06 16.29
C GLN A 537 21.01 26.89 16.06
N GLN A 538 21.62 27.85 15.37
CA GLN A 538 23.04 27.86 15.05
C GLN A 538 23.67 29.15 15.56
N GLN A 539 24.92 29.07 16.03
CA GLN A 539 25.70 30.25 16.46
C GLN A 539 26.46 30.89 15.30
N GLU A 540 26.90 30.08 14.32
CA GLU A 540 27.64 30.52 13.12
C GLU A 540 26.91 30.10 11.84
N PRO A 541 27.10 30.79 10.69
CA PRO A 541 26.54 30.38 9.42
C PRO A 541 27.20 29.07 8.93
N ASN A 542 26.59 27.93 9.23
CA ASN A 542 26.97 26.65 8.65
C ASN A 542 26.17 26.40 7.36
N ASP A 543 26.83 25.92 6.31
CA ASP A 543 26.23 25.55 5.01
C ASP A 543 25.43 24.23 5.11
N LEU A 544 24.49 24.14 6.06
CA LEU A 544 23.60 22.98 6.18
C LEU A 544 22.63 22.94 5.01
N LYS A 545 22.61 21.81 4.31
CA LYS A 545 21.74 21.59 3.14
C LYS A 545 20.65 20.60 3.45
N LYS A 546 19.58 20.65 2.67
CA LYS A 546 18.57 19.59 2.66
C LYS A 546 19.25 18.24 2.43
N GLY A 547 18.88 17.24 3.22
CA GLY A 547 19.50 15.91 3.19
C GLY A 547 20.66 15.71 4.17
N ASP A 548 21.16 16.76 4.83
CA ASP A 548 22.14 16.59 5.90
C ASP A 548 21.50 15.99 7.15
N TYR A 549 22.19 15.04 7.78
CA TYR A 549 21.90 14.56 9.12
C TYR A 549 22.73 15.34 10.15
N VAL A 550 22.06 15.89 11.16
CA VAL A 550 22.70 16.71 12.20
C VAL A 550 22.28 16.29 13.60
N GLU A 551 23.22 16.35 14.53
CA GLU A 551 22.97 16.17 15.95
C GLU A 551 22.54 17.49 16.58
N VAL A 552 21.45 17.44 17.31
CA VAL A 552 20.85 18.62 17.96
C VAL A 552 20.62 18.31 19.44
N ASN A 553 21.03 19.24 20.32
CA ASN A 553 20.66 19.20 21.72
C ASN A 553 19.35 19.98 21.93
N ILE A 554 18.29 19.31 22.35
CA ILE A 554 16.97 19.93 22.52
C ILE A 554 17.00 20.85 23.74
N ASN A 555 16.61 22.11 23.58
CA ASN A 555 16.55 23.10 24.66
C ASN A 555 15.11 23.58 24.94
N HIS A 556 14.20 23.42 23.99
CA HIS A 556 12.82 23.83 24.12
C HIS A 556 11.89 22.86 23.37
N ALA A 557 10.71 22.66 23.91
CA ALA A 557 9.72 21.74 23.38
C ALA A 557 8.31 22.31 23.53
N THR A 558 7.51 22.13 22.48
CA THR A 558 6.06 22.37 22.47
C THR A 558 5.32 21.05 22.26
N SER A 559 3.99 21.07 22.23
CA SER A 559 3.19 19.89 21.90
C SER A 559 3.37 19.38 20.47
N ALA A 560 3.95 20.18 19.56
CA ALA A 560 4.03 19.86 18.12
C ALA A 560 5.44 19.98 17.51
N SER A 561 6.37 20.66 18.19
CA SER A 561 7.71 20.93 17.66
C SER A 561 8.75 21.01 18.76
N LEU A 562 10.00 20.71 18.40
CA LEU A 562 11.16 20.87 19.25
C LEU A 562 12.04 22.00 18.70
N THR A 563 12.84 22.59 19.56
CA THR A 563 13.92 23.51 19.20
C THR A 563 15.19 23.05 19.91
N GLY A 564 16.33 23.20 19.25
CA GLY A 564 17.59 22.82 19.86
C GLY A 564 18.80 23.42 19.17
N HIS A 565 19.93 23.36 19.88
CA HIS A 565 21.21 23.85 19.41
C HIS A 565 21.91 22.79 18.57
N TYR A 566 22.40 23.20 17.41
CA TYR A 566 23.26 22.38 16.57
C TYR A 566 24.54 21.97 17.34
N ILE A 567 24.92 20.69 17.22
CA ILE A 567 26.17 20.15 17.76
C ILE A 567 27.16 19.91 16.63
N GLN A 568 26.82 18.99 15.72
CA GLN A 568 27.68 18.54 14.62
C GLN A 568 26.88 17.84 13.52
N ARG A 569 27.46 17.70 12.32
CA ARG A 569 26.96 16.77 11.30
C ARG A 569 27.30 15.33 11.71
N SER A 570 26.39 14.40 11.42
CA SER A 570 26.54 12.99 11.78
C SER A 570 25.84 12.10 10.76
N GLY A 571 26.01 10.80 10.89
CA GLY A 571 25.24 9.79 10.15
C GLY A 571 24.32 8.99 11.07
N ILE A 572 23.39 8.24 10.49
CA ILE A 572 22.51 7.33 11.22
C ILE A 572 23.35 6.32 12.00
N GLN A 573 24.33 5.69 11.34
CA GLN A 573 25.15 4.65 11.97
C GLN A 573 26.05 5.21 13.06
N GLN A 574 26.63 6.38 12.84
CA GLN A 574 27.48 7.05 13.83
C GLN A 574 26.70 7.41 15.09
N PHE A 575 25.53 8.03 14.92
CA PHE A 575 24.67 8.41 16.05
C PHE A 575 24.19 7.20 16.85
N ALA A 576 23.82 6.10 16.17
CA ALA A 576 23.40 4.87 16.81
C ALA A 576 24.50 4.25 17.68
N ARG A 577 25.75 4.23 17.20
CA ARG A 577 26.91 3.76 18.00
C ARG A 577 27.14 4.60 19.25
N LEU A 578 26.94 5.92 19.16
CA LEU A 578 27.06 6.82 20.31
C LEU A 578 25.97 6.55 21.35
N GLN A 579 24.71 6.36 20.91
CA GLN A 579 23.61 6.02 21.82
C GLN A 579 23.81 4.68 22.53
N GLN A 580 24.35 3.67 21.82
CA GLN A 580 24.66 2.38 22.42
C GLN A 580 25.74 2.50 23.52
N LYS A 581 26.80 3.28 23.26
CA LYS A 581 27.85 3.55 24.25
C LYS A 581 27.32 4.29 25.48
N SER A 582 26.48 5.31 25.30
CA SER A 582 25.91 6.08 26.42
C SER A 582 24.94 5.27 27.30
N ARG A 583 24.33 4.21 26.75
CA ARG A 583 23.41 3.34 27.48
C ARG A 583 24.09 2.23 28.28
N GLY A 584 25.43 2.19 28.33
CA GLY A 584 26.16 1.18 29.09
C GLY A 584 25.94 -0.25 28.59
N TYR A 585 25.56 -0.43 27.32
CA TYR A 585 25.44 -1.76 26.72
C TYR A 585 26.85 -2.33 26.47
N SER A 586 27.46 -2.93 27.49
CA SER A 586 28.59 -3.83 27.30
C SER A 586 28.08 -5.13 26.65
N THR A 587 28.67 -5.48 25.50
CA THR A 587 28.80 -6.86 24.98
C THR A 587 27.56 -7.73 24.73
N TRP A 588 26.32 -7.24 24.91
CA TRP A 588 25.11 -8.04 24.66
C TRP A 588 24.50 -7.92 23.24
N GLN A 589 24.82 -6.85 22.49
CA GLN A 589 24.30 -6.65 21.12
C GLN A 589 25.21 -7.22 20.03
N SER A 590 26.51 -7.39 20.30
CA SER A 590 27.46 -8.08 19.41
C SER A 590 27.01 -9.53 19.15
N ASN A 591 26.47 -10.20 20.17
CA ASN A 591 25.88 -11.54 20.02
C ASN A 591 24.52 -11.52 19.29
N ARG A 592 23.81 -10.39 19.23
CA ARG A 592 22.43 -10.33 18.70
C ARG A 592 22.34 -10.09 17.19
N ALA A 593 23.29 -9.32 16.64
CA ALA A 593 23.53 -9.30 15.21
C ALA A 593 23.97 -10.70 14.71
N ASN A 594 24.75 -11.42 15.53
CA ASN A 594 25.10 -12.81 15.30
C ASN A 594 23.90 -13.75 15.36
N ILE A 595 22.97 -13.62 16.31
CA ILE A 595 21.77 -14.48 16.43
C ILE A 595 20.89 -14.47 15.17
N GLY A 596 20.64 -13.29 14.58
CA GLY A 596 19.88 -13.18 13.33
C GLY A 596 20.65 -13.72 12.12
N SER A 597 21.98 -13.63 12.13
CA SER A 597 22.84 -14.24 11.11
C SER A 597 22.96 -15.76 11.27
N GLN A 598 23.04 -16.27 12.50
CA GLN A 598 23.11 -17.68 12.88
C GLN A 598 21.80 -18.39 12.57
N TYR A 599 20.64 -17.78 12.88
CA TYR A 599 19.34 -18.31 12.48
C TYR A 599 19.24 -18.45 10.95
N ARG A 600 19.73 -17.46 10.20
CA ARG A 600 19.77 -17.49 8.73
C ARG A 600 20.78 -18.49 8.17
N GLN A 601 21.95 -18.63 8.80
CA GLN A 601 22.96 -19.62 8.43
C GLN A 601 22.48 -21.04 8.71
N LEU A 602 21.80 -21.27 9.83
CA LEU A 602 21.20 -22.57 10.18
C LEU A 602 20.04 -22.94 9.26
N LEU A 603 19.20 -21.98 8.87
CA LEU A 603 18.17 -22.20 7.86
C LEU A 603 18.76 -22.49 6.48
N LYS A 604 19.78 -21.73 6.05
CA LYS A 604 20.50 -21.97 4.78
C LYS A 604 21.26 -23.30 4.78
N ALA A 605 21.90 -23.66 5.88
CA ALA A 605 22.62 -24.93 6.05
C ALA A 605 21.64 -26.12 6.08
N GLY A 606 20.49 -25.97 6.74
CA GLY A 606 19.41 -26.97 6.70
C GLY A 606 18.80 -27.15 5.31
N ASP A 607 18.79 -26.10 4.49
CA ASP A 607 18.34 -26.17 3.09
C ASP A 607 19.41 -26.79 2.15
N ALA A 608 20.71 -26.61 2.47
CA ALA A 608 21.83 -27.15 1.70
C ALA A 608 22.17 -28.61 2.04
N ALA A 609 21.87 -29.09 3.25
CA ALA A 609 22.21 -30.44 3.72
C ALA A 609 21.23 -31.55 3.26
N ALA A 610 20.36 -31.27 2.29
CA ALA A 610 19.15 -32.07 2.08
C ALA A 610 19.04 -32.64 0.66
N ASP A 611 19.93 -33.58 0.37
CA ASP A 611 19.62 -34.72 -0.49
C ASP A 611 19.30 -35.92 0.42
N GLY A 612 18.03 -36.34 0.45
CA GLY A 612 17.58 -37.59 1.12
C GLY A 612 16.97 -37.48 2.53
N VAL A 613 16.94 -36.31 3.19
CA VAL A 613 16.33 -36.14 4.54
C VAL A 613 15.16 -35.15 4.55
N ASN A 614 14.12 -35.42 5.35
CA ASN A 614 12.89 -34.63 5.45
C ASN A 614 13.15 -33.20 6.00
N LYS A 615 13.30 -32.24 5.07
CA LYS A 615 13.50 -30.79 5.30
C LYS A 615 12.53 -30.19 6.32
N LYS A 616 11.30 -30.72 6.43
CA LYS A 616 10.27 -30.25 7.36
C LYS A 616 10.64 -30.51 8.83
N HIS A 617 11.30 -31.64 9.11
CA HIS A 617 11.71 -32.03 10.46
C HIS A 617 12.86 -31.16 10.98
N ILE A 618 13.85 -30.87 10.12
CA ILE A 618 15.02 -30.05 10.48
C ILE A 618 14.60 -28.61 10.78
N ARG A 619 13.73 -28.01 9.96
CA ARG A 619 13.20 -26.66 10.22
C ARG A 619 12.38 -26.59 11.52
N SER A 620 11.61 -27.64 11.83
CA SER A 620 10.87 -27.73 13.09
C SER A 620 11.80 -27.79 14.31
N LEU A 621 12.92 -28.51 14.21
CA LEU A 621 13.92 -28.61 15.28
C LEU A 621 14.70 -27.30 15.49
N ILE A 622 15.10 -26.62 14.41
CA ILE A 622 15.75 -25.30 14.48
C ILE A 622 14.82 -24.29 15.16
N ARG A 623 13.54 -24.30 14.79
CA ARG A 623 12.52 -23.43 15.36
C ARG A 623 12.24 -23.73 16.84
N GLN A 624 12.06 -25.00 17.20
CA GLN A 624 11.86 -25.40 18.60
C GLN A 624 13.06 -25.05 19.49
N GLY A 625 14.29 -25.17 19.01
CA GLY A 625 15.46 -24.81 19.81
C GLY A 625 15.62 -23.30 20.02
N PHE A 626 15.17 -22.48 19.05
CA PHE A 626 15.11 -21.02 19.20
C PHE A 626 13.97 -20.59 20.15
N GLU A 627 12.80 -21.20 20.02
CA GLU A 627 11.63 -20.93 20.89
C GLU A 627 11.90 -21.37 22.35
N ASN A 628 12.62 -22.48 22.56
CA ASN A 628 12.94 -23.01 23.90
C ASN A 628 14.21 -22.42 24.53
N LYS A 629 14.82 -21.38 23.96
CA LYS A 629 16.06 -20.73 24.44
C LYS A 629 17.27 -21.65 24.64
N LYS A 630 17.26 -22.90 24.19
CA LYS A 630 18.39 -23.85 24.40
C LYS A 630 19.68 -23.41 23.72
N TYR A 631 19.60 -22.63 22.65
CA TYR A 631 20.77 -22.03 21.98
C TYR A 631 21.21 -20.68 22.55
N LEU A 632 20.52 -20.16 23.58
CA LEU A 632 20.75 -18.80 24.09
C LEU A 632 21.53 -18.74 25.41
N THR A 633 21.94 -19.89 25.99
CA THR A 633 22.47 -19.90 27.36
C THR A 633 23.69 -20.78 27.61
N ASP A 634 24.20 -21.55 26.65
CA ASP A 634 25.26 -22.53 26.89
C ASP A 634 26.55 -22.25 26.07
N PRO A 635 27.64 -21.79 26.71
CA PRO A 635 28.91 -21.51 26.05
C PRO A 635 29.55 -22.73 25.37
N GLU A 636 29.28 -23.96 25.85
CA GLU A 636 29.86 -25.17 25.25
C GLU A 636 29.19 -25.55 23.92
N ILE A 637 27.95 -25.12 23.70
CA ILE A 637 27.20 -25.39 22.46
C ILE A 637 27.66 -24.45 21.33
N ASP A 638 28.01 -23.20 21.64
CA ASP A 638 28.53 -22.22 20.67
C ASP A 638 29.89 -22.66 20.09
N VAL A 639 30.77 -23.21 20.93
CA VAL A 639 32.09 -23.74 20.51
C VAL A 639 31.94 -24.99 19.62
N LYS A 640 30.96 -25.86 19.91
CA LYS A 640 30.69 -27.04 19.08
C LYS A 640 30.03 -26.66 17.75
N ALA A 641 29.18 -25.63 17.72
CA ALA A 641 28.57 -25.11 16.50
C ALA A 641 29.61 -24.46 15.56
N GLU A 642 30.55 -23.68 16.10
CA GLU A 642 31.69 -23.14 15.34
C GLU A 642 32.56 -24.26 14.77
N ASN A 643 32.88 -25.29 15.56
CA ASN A 643 33.65 -26.45 15.07
C ASN A 643 32.91 -27.22 13.96
N THR A 644 31.58 -27.33 14.05
CA THR A 644 30.76 -28.01 13.03
C THR A 644 30.68 -27.19 11.72
N LEU A 645 30.58 -25.87 11.82
CA LEU A 645 30.66 -24.95 10.67
C LEU A 645 32.03 -24.95 10.01
N THR A 646 33.09 -25.08 10.80
CA THR A 646 34.48 -25.18 10.31
C THR A 646 34.72 -26.52 9.59
N LEU A 647 34.11 -27.60 10.06
CA LEU A 647 34.13 -28.92 9.40
C LEU A 647 33.34 -28.92 8.08
N LEU A 648 32.23 -28.18 8.00
CA LEU A 648 31.41 -28.05 6.78
C LEU A 648 32.06 -27.19 5.68
N ASN A 649 32.94 -26.25 6.05
CA ASN A 649 33.62 -25.35 5.11
C ASN A 649 34.89 -25.95 4.48
N ASN A 650 35.39 -27.09 4.95
CA ASN A 650 36.53 -27.77 4.35
C ASN A 650 36.08 -28.78 3.28
N ALA A 651 36.32 -28.46 2.01
CA ALA A 651 35.84 -29.18 0.83
C ALA A 651 36.41 -30.60 0.62
N SER A 652 37.21 -31.16 1.55
CA SER A 652 37.97 -32.39 1.31
C SER A 652 37.65 -33.58 2.23
N ILE A 653 36.61 -33.54 3.07
CA ILE A 653 36.31 -34.67 3.96
C ILE A 653 34.80 -34.98 3.91
N ARG A 654 34.32 -35.55 2.80
CA ARG A 654 32.89 -35.93 2.63
C ARG A 654 32.56 -37.40 2.90
N LYS A 655 33.52 -38.25 3.26
CA LYS A 655 33.26 -39.70 3.53
C LYS A 655 33.21 -40.12 5.00
N GLY A 656 33.50 -39.24 5.95
CA GLY A 656 33.45 -39.55 7.40
C GLY A 656 32.27 -38.91 8.17
N ILE A 657 31.55 -37.97 7.56
CA ILE A 657 30.65 -37.05 8.28
C ILE A 657 29.29 -37.67 8.64
N GLU A 658 28.85 -38.74 7.98
CA GLU A 658 27.55 -39.37 8.28
C GLU A 658 27.53 -40.13 9.62
N HIS A 659 28.65 -40.69 10.05
CA HIS A 659 28.69 -41.48 11.29
C HIS A 659 28.77 -40.58 12.55
N ASP A 660 29.49 -39.45 12.47
CA ASP A 660 29.70 -38.56 13.62
C ASP A 660 28.50 -37.63 13.90
N ILE A 661 27.75 -37.22 12.86
CA ILE A 661 26.53 -36.43 13.05
C ILE A 661 25.44 -37.27 13.72
N VAL A 662 25.27 -38.53 13.30
CA VAL A 662 24.28 -39.45 13.90
C VAL A 662 24.70 -39.84 15.32
N HIS A 663 25.98 -40.09 15.57
CA HIS A 663 26.48 -40.41 16.91
C HIS A 663 26.30 -39.25 17.92
N ASN A 664 26.58 -38.00 17.49
CA ASN A 664 26.39 -36.82 18.35
C ASN A 664 24.90 -36.46 18.57
N LEU A 665 24.04 -36.70 17.58
CA LEU A 665 22.58 -36.52 17.72
C LEU A 665 21.94 -37.61 18.61
N CYS A 666 22.50 -38.82 18.64
CA CYS A 666 22.03 -39.89 19.52
C CYS A 666 22.44 -39.69 20.99
N GLN A 667 23.60 -39.08 21.26
CA GLN A 667 23.99 -38.75 22.65
C GLN A 667 23.13 -37.65 23.29
N LEU A 668 22.53 -36.77 22.49
CA LEU A 668 21.58 -35.73 22.95
C LEU A 668 20.23 -36.29 23.45
N LYS A 669 19.98 -37.60 23.30
CA LYS A 669 18.76 -38.28 23.78
C LYS A 669 18.91 -39.03 25.10
N TYR A 670 20.09 -38.97 25.74
CA TYR A 670 20.39 -39.75 26.95
C TYR A 670 20.81 -38.87 28.13
N PHE A 671 19.91 -38.00 28.62
CA PHE A 671 19.93 -37.58 30.02
C PHE A 671 18.51 -37.57 30.57
N LYS A 672 18.33 -38.34 31.64
CA LYS A 672 17.09 -38.75 32.30
C LYS A 672 16.26 -37.55 32.80
N ASP A 673 14.99 -37.48 32.42
CA ASP A 673 13.93 -37.07 33.35
C ASP A 673 13.32 -38.33 33.96
N LYS A 674 13.41 -38.41 35.29
CA LYS A 674 12.63 -39.31 36.12
C LYS A 674 11.26 -38.69 36.34
N ASP A 675 10.27 -39.58 36.26
CA ASP A 675 8.96 -39.55 36.91
C ASP A 675 7.83 -38.69 36.30
N ASP A 676 6.77 -39.44 35.98
CA ASP A 676 5.35 -39.09 35.71
C ASP A 676 4.97 -38.25 34.48
N VAL A 677 4.30 -38.89 33.50
CA VAL A 677 2.83 -38.86 33.29
C VAL A 677 2.48 -39.69 32.03
N ARG A 678 1.37 -40.46 32.11
CA ARG A 678 0.85 -41.42 31.10
C ARG A 678 0.43 -40.78 29.76
N PRO A 679 0.41 -41.56 28.64
CA PRO A 679 0.04 -41.07 27.31
C PRO A 679 -1.45 -41.28 26.94
N PRO A 680 -2.06 -40.43 26.09
CA PRO A 680 -3.29 -40.80 25.39
C PRO A 680 -3.00 -41.34 23.97
N LEU A 681 -3.37 -42.61 23.82
CA LEU A 681 -3.91 -43.34 22.66
C LEU A 681 -4.05 -42.59 21.32
N PHE A 682 -3.35 -43.08 20.28
CA PHE A 682 -3.86 -43.07 18.90
C PHE A 682 -3.55 -44.37 18.13
N ASN A 683 -4.65 -45.09 17.86
CA ASN A 683 -5.01 -45.98 16.75
C ASN A 683 -4.05 -47.07 16.20
N ARG A 684 -4.47 -48.33 16.43
CA ARG A 684 -4.01 -49.58 15.82
C ARG A 684 -4.51 -49.70 14.38
N LYS A 685 -3.67 -49.45 13.36
CA LYS A 685 -3.86 -50.01 11.99
C LYS A 685 -2.62 -49.91 11.07
N ALA A 686 -1.42 -49.86 11.62
CA ALA A 686 -0.16 -49.83 10.85
C ALA A 686 0.88 -50.83 11.38
N SER A 687 0.42 -52.01 11.82
CA SER A 687 1.28 -53.02 12.48
C SER A 687 1.38 -54.36 11.73
N SER A 688 1.13 -54.41 10.42
CA SER A 688 1.34 -55.67 9.66
C SER A 688 2.18 -55.57 8.39
N GLU A 689 2.60 -54.37 7.96
CA GLU A 689 3.51 -54.21 6.81
C GLU A 689 4.97 -53.88 7.19
N VAL A 690 5.23 -53.47 8.43
CA VAL A 690 6.60 -53.12 8.88
C VAL A 690 7.43 -54.35 9.31
N GLN A 691 6.81 -55.53 9.42
CA GLN A 691 7.49 -56.75 9.87
C GLN A 691 8.02 -57.65 8.74
N LYS A 692 7.95 -57.20 7.47
CA LYS A 692 8.50 -57.91 6.30
C LYS A 692 9.73 -57.27 5.66
N LEU A 693 10.23 -56.14 6.18
CA LEU A 693 11.38 -55.40 5.61
C LEU A 693 12.63 -55.42 6.51
N HIS A 694 12.94 -56.57 7.14
CA HIS A 694 14.10 -56.65 8.03
C HIS A 694 15.08 -57.81 7.79
N ASN A 695 15.03 -58.52 6.65
CA ASN A 695 15.98 -59.63 6.39
C ASN A 695 16.51 -59.78 4.94
N GLY A 696 16.40 -58.76 4.09
CA GLY A 696 17.16 -58.63 2.84
C GLY A 696 17.45 -57.15 2.67
N SER A 697 18.68 -56.67 2.57
CA SER A 697 19.44 -56.80 1.33
C SER A 697 20.88 -56.24 1.46
N ARG A 698 21.63 -56.62 2.52
CA ARG A 698 23.03 -56.18 2.67
C ARG A 698 23.92 -56.61 1.50
N LYS A 699 23.59 -57.75 0.86
CA LYS A 699 24.24 -58.26 -0.37
C LYS A 699 23.82 -57.54 -1.65
N GLU A 700 22.59 -56.99 -1.73
CA GLU A 700 22.15 -56.24 -2.92
C GLU A 700 22.67 -54.80 -2.87
N LEU A 701 22.86 -54.25 -1.67
CA LEU A 701 23.51 -52.95 -1.46
C LEU A 701 25.00 -53.00 -1.87
N GLU A 702 25.71 -54.09 -1.55
CA GLU A 702 27.10 -54.30 -1.98
C GLU A 702 27.21 -54.48 -3.50
N LEU A 703 26.27 -55.18 -4.15
CA LEU A 703 26.24 -55.34 -5.60
C LEU A 703 25.97 -54.01 -6.34
N ALA A 704 25.09 -53.16 -5.79
CA ALA A 704 24.76 -51.85 -6.36
C ALA A 704 25.94 -50.86 -6.25
N ILE A 705 26.69 -50.91 -5.15
CA ILE A 705 27.90 -50.09 -4.95
C ILE A 705 29.03 -50.52 -5.89
N ASP A 706 29.15 -51.82 -6.19
CA ASP A 706 30.18 -52.34 -7.11
C ASP A 706 29.86 -52.04 -8.59
N MET A 707 28.57 -51.99 -8.96
CA MET A 707 28.12 -51.51 -10.28
C MET A 707 28.38 -50.01 -10.48
N LEU A 708 28.06 -49.18 -9.48
CA LEU A 708 28.28 -47.73 -9.52
C LEU A 708 29.78 -47.35 -9.60
N ASN A 709 30.66 -48.15 -8.99
CA ASN A 709 32.11 -47.93 -9.07
C ASN A 709 32.73 -48.37 -10.42
N LYS A 710 32.09 -49.29 -11.15
CA LYS A 710 32.49 -49.69 -12.51
C LYS A 710 32.12 -48.63 -13.56
N ASP A 711 30.94 -48.02 -13.44
CA ASP A 711 30.47 -46.98 -14.36
C ASP A 711 31.23 -45.66 -14.17
N LEU A 712 31.64 -45.33 -12.93
CA LEU A 712 32.48 -44.14 -12.68
C LEU A 712 33.90 -44.25 -13.27
N LYS A 713 34.40 -45.47 -13.49
CA LYS A 713 35.73 -45.72 -14.09
C LYS A 713 35.71 -45.66 -15.61
N LEU A 714 34.54 -45.82 -16.24
CA LEU A 714 34.33 -45.67 -17.69
C LEU A 714 34.05 -44.23 -18.11
N CYS A 715 33.64 -43.36 -17.19
CA CYS A 715 33.49 -41.92 -17.43
C CYS A 715 34.79 -41.10 -17.18
N LEU A 716 35.84 -41.73 -16.66
CA LEU A 716 37.13 -41.10 -16.34
C LEU A 716 38.31 -41.66 -17.16
N MET A 717 38.05 -42.49 -18.17
CA MET A 717 38.90 -42.75 -19.34
C MET A 717 38.21 -42.16 -20.57
#